data_AF-A0A7Y2G0W2-F1
#
_entry.id   AF-A0A7Y2G0W2-F1
#
_cell.length_a   1.000
_cell.length_b   1.000
_cell.length_c   1.000
_cell.angle_alpha   90.00
_cell.angle_beta   90.00
_cell.angle_gamma   90.00
#
_symmetry.space_group_name_H-M   'P 1'
#
loop_
_entity.id
_entity.type
_entity.pdbx_description
1 polymer ?
#
loop_
_entity_poly.entity_id
_entity_poly.type
_entity_poly.pdbx_seq_one_letter_code
_entity_poly.pdbx_strand_id
1 'polypeptide(L)'
;MLDVIQKIFGDSNERELKKLWPVVEEIKSFDAKMKLLSDDQLRGKTDEFKQRIAEAVVPIEEETAELKARLKGAKPAAEVGGNGQAAQASLDLDDRLDMYDRLDDLEKEWLDVVEDTLDEILPEAFAVVKETCRRMAGKEWEAGGQMIKWDMVPYDVQLLGGVVLHQGRIAEMKTGEGKTLVAVAPVYLNALVGRGVHLVTVNPYLAERDAQWMGPILEYLGMTVDVIDKHEPHSPGRRAAYEADVTYGTNNEFGFDYLRDNSFVIDPQQLVQRGHHFAIVDEVDSVLVDEARTPLIISGPVPQANDNRFIELRQPVDKLVYAQKKLVGQLVSEAEKLLAEKEAAEAAGDKKKAAELESEAGLAVLRAHRGFQKNKKLRKLLGEPGVSPLLQKTEFFYLQDNAKNMPLVDEELYFALDEKQHSIEMTEKGRQYISRVGGQDEDLFVLPDIGLGVANLEREYEDKIAALEEEYSDNPELTEEKAENKLQNDKRLARKEFEEGKLTLYNTYSERAERLHAIEQLLKAYTLYEKDIEYIVQEDKVMIVDQHTGRVLAGRRYSDGLHQAIEAKEQVKIQAATQTYATITLQNYFRMYHKLSGMTGTAETEAEEFNKIYKMIVIVIPTNEPIRRQDLDDLVFKTTREKYA
;
A
#
# COMPACT_ATOMS: atom_id res chain seq x y z
N MET A 1 -31.14 2.72 -33.27
CA MET A 1 -30.47 4.02 -33.53
C MET A 1 -28.95 3.89 -33.38
N LEU A 2 -28.45 3.13 -32.38
CA LEU A 2 -27.03 2.76 -32.22
C LEU A 2 -26.45 2.03 -33.46
N ASP A 3 -27.09 0.98 -33.98
CA ASP A 3 -26.59 0.22 -35.15
C ASP A 3 -26.43 1.03 -36.45
N VAL A 4 -27.23 2.10 -36.61
CA VAL A 4 -27.18 2.95 -37.82
C VAL A 4 -26.04 3.98 -37.69
N ILE A 5 -25.80 4.49 -36.49
CA ILE A 5 -24.66 5.39 -36.21
C ILE A 5 -23.33 4.61 -36.28
N GLN A 6 -23.31 3.38 -35.79
CA GLN A 6 -22.14 2.48 -35.86
C GLN A 6 -21.84 2.07 -37.32
N LYS A 7 -22.87 1.81 -38.14
CA LYS A 7 -22.69 1.55 -39.60
C LYS A 7 -22.26 2.76 -40.43
N ILE A 8 -22.60 3.98 -40.01
CA ILE A 8 -22.28 5.22 -40.76
C ILE A 8 -20.91 5.78 -40.36
N PHE A 9 -20.51 5.64 -39.09
CA PHE A 9 -19.27 6.24 -38.58
C PHE A 9 -18.21 5.23 -38.11
N GLY A 10 -18.47 3.92 -38.18
CA GLY A 10 -17.61 2.88 -37.59
C GLY A 10 -17.66 2.83 -36.07
N ASP A 11 -17.18 1.73 -35.50
CA ASP A 11 -16.95 1.61 -34.06
C ASP A 11 -15.79 2.52 -33.61
N SER A 12 -15.74 2.90 -32.32
CA SER A 12 -14.70 3.78 -31.76
C SER A 12 -13.30 3.25 -32.09
N ASN A 13 -13.10 1.94 -32.01
CA ASN A 13 -11.85 1.29 -32.35
C ASN A 13 -11.49 1.44 -33.85
N GLU A 14 -12.45 1.27 -34.76
CA GLU A 14 -12.19 1.43 -36.21
C GLU A 14 -11.74 2.86 -36.58
N ARG A 15 -12.28 3.86 -35.88
CA ARG A 15 -11.88 5.27 -36.10
C ARG A 15 -10.45 5.51 -35.65
N GLU A 16 -10.05 4.96 -34.51
CA GLU A 16 -8.66 5.06 -34.03
C GLU A 16 -7.71 4.32 -34.96
N LEU A 17 -8.03 3.08 -35.37
CA LEU A 17 -7.23 2.32 -36.33
C LEU A 17 -7.01 3.08 -37.65
N LYS A 18 -8.05 3.75 -38.18
CA LYS A 18 -7.95 4.58 -39.41
C LYS A 18 -6.94 5.73 -39.28
N LYS A 19 -6.72 6.26 -38.07
CA LYS A 19 -5.72 7.30 -37.82
C LYS A 19 -4.30 6.73 -37.72
N LEU A 20 -4.15 5.50 -37.25
CA LEU A 20 -2.85 4.86 -37.00
C LEU A 20 -2.28 4.16 -38.24
N TRP A 21 -3.12 3.59 -39.11
CA TRP A 21 -2.66 2.91 -40.32
C TRP A 21 -1.77 3.76 -41.26
N PRO A 22 -2.03 5.07 -41.47
CA PRO A 22 -1.12 5.92 -42.24
C PRO A 22 0.32 5.93 -41.71
N VAL A 23 0.52 5.84 -40.39
CA VAL A 23 1.85 5.77 -39.77
C VAL A 23 2.56 4.48 -40.16
N VAL A 24 1.83 3.36 -40.22
CA VAL A 24 2.37 2.07 -40.67
C VAL A 24 2.80 2.11 -42.14
N GLU A 25 2.02 2.79 -43.00
CA GLU A 25 2.40 3.01 -44.40
C GLU A 25 3.61 3.92 -44.54
N GLU A 26 3.75 4.91 -43.65
CA GLU A 26 4.94 5.76 -43.58
C GLU A 26 6.18 4.95 -43.17
N ILE A 27 6.10 4.10 -42.15
CA ILE A 27 7.17 3.15 -41.77
C ILE A 27 7.60 2.33 -42.99
N LYS A 28 6.64 1.78 -43.74
CA LYS A 28 6.90 0.97 -44.94
C LYS A 28 7.56 1.78 -46.06
N SER A 29 7.32 3.09 -46.14
CA SER A 29 7.98 3.94 -47.13
C SER A 29 9.52 3.99 -46.95
N PHE A 30 10.01 3.72 -45.73
CA PHE A 30 11.44 3.64 -45.42
C PHE A 30 12.08 2.27 -45.72
N ASP A 31 11.31 1.20 -45.92
CA ASP A 31 11.83 -0.18 -46.11
C ASP A 31 12.90 -0.24 -47.23
N ALA A 32 12.68 0.46 -48.35
CA ALA A 32 13.63 0.48 -49.47
C ALA A 32 14.94 1.21 -49.13
N LYS A 33 14.86 2.30 -48.36
CA LYS A 33 16.04 3.07 -47.92
C LYS A 33 16.88 2.26 -46.93
N MET A 34 16.23 1.60 -45.96
CA MET A 34 16.92 0.82 -44.92
C MET A 34 17.68 -0.38 -45.49
N LYS A 35 17.14 -1.03 -46.52
CA LYS A 35 17.82 -2.15 -47.22
C LYS A 35 19.12 -1.75 -47.92
N LEU A 36 19.30 -0.47 -48.28
CA LEU A 36 20.50 0.01 -48.96
C LEU A 36 21.64 0.35 -48.01
N LEU A 37 21.36 0.48 -46.71
CA LEU A 37 22.36 0.81 -45.70
C LEU A 37 23.27 -0.40 -45.43
N SER A 38 24.55 -0.15 -45.19
CA SER A 38 25.44 -1.15 -44.58
C SER A 38 25.07 -1.39 -43.11
N ASP A 39 25.66 -2.42 -42.49
CA ASP A 39 25.43 -2.72 -41.06
C ASP A 39 25.88 -1.57 -40.15
N ASP A 40 27.03 -0.95 -40.44
CA ASP A 40 27.53 0.20 -39.69
C ASP A 40 26.63 1.43 -39.86
N GLN A 41 26.11 1.67 -41.07
CA GLN A 41 25.18 2.77 -41.32
C GLN A 41 23.83 2.56 -40.63
N LEU A 42 23.34 1.33 -40.57
CA LEU A 42 22.10 1.01 -39.87
C LEU A 42 22.25 1.22 -38.35
N ARG A 43 23.40 0.85 -37.78
CA ARG A 43 23.72 1.15 -36.37
C ARG A 43 23.90 2.65 -36.12
N GLY A 44 24.56 3.35 -37.03
CA GLY A 44 24.77 4.80 -36.92
C GLY A 44 23.48 5.63 -36.93
N LYS A 45 22.34 5.06 -37.35
CA LYS A 45 21.03 5.70 -37.23
C LYS A 45 20.65 5.97 -35.78
N THR A 46 21.07 5.13 -34.84
CA THR A 46 20.83 5.34 -33.41
C THR A 46 21.49 6.63 -32.93
N ASP A 47 22.74 6.88 -33.29
CA ASP A 47 23.45 8.11 -32.94
C ASP A 47 22.80 9.34 -33.60
N GLU A 48 22.38 9.22 -34.85
CA GLU A 48 21.65 10.26 -35.57
C GLU A 48 20.34 10.64 -34.86
N PHE A 49 19.56 9.65 -34.41
CA PHE A 49 18.32 9.92 -33.67
C PHE A 49 18.58 10.53 -32.29
N LYS A 50 19.58 10.03 -31.55
CA LYS A 50 19.99 10.62 -30.26
C LYS A 50 20.42 12.07 -30.44
N GLN A 51 21.15 12.38 -31.50
CA GLN A 51 21.56 13.75 -31.80
C GLN A 51 20.35 14.65 -32.10
N ARG A 52 19.38 14.20 -32.91
CA ARG A 52 18.16 14.96 -33.18
C ARG A 52 17.37 15.29 -31.91
N ILE A 53 17.25 14.32 -31.00
CA ILE A 53 16.58 14.53 -29.71
C ILE A 53 17.35 15.54 -28.86
N ALA A 54 18.67 15.37 -28.75
CA ALA A 54 19.53 16.29 -28.01
C ALA A 54 19.42 17.74 -28.55
N GLU A 55 19.48 17.92 -29.87
CA GLU A 55 19.35 19.24 -30.50
C GLU A 55 17.98 19.89 -30.23
N ALA A 56 16.90 19.10 -30.18
CA ALA A 56 15.56 19.61 -29.90
C ALA A 56 15.39 20.14 -28.46
N VAL A 57 16.04 19.52 -27.48
CA VAL A 57 15.88 19.87 -26.06
C VAL A 57 16.90 20.88 -25.52
N VAL A 58 17.99 21.17 -26.28
CA VAL A 58 19.05 22.12 -25.87
C VAL A 58 18.51 23.43 -25.29
N PRO A 59 17.53 24.14 -25.91
CA PRO A 59 17.05 25.41 -25.37
C PRO A 59 16.47 25.29 -23.95
N ILE A 60 15.77 24.19 -23.68
CA ILE A 60 15.10 23.91 -22.41
C ILE A 60 16.13 23.49 -21.35
N GLU A 61 17.13 22.69 -21.76
CA GLU A 61 18.21 22.27 -20.87
C GLU A 61 19.12 23.44 -20.46
N GLU A 62 19.41 24.37 -21.36
CA GLU A 62 20.16 25.59 -21.07
C GLU A 62 19.42 26.47 -20.05
N GLU A 63 18.11 26.70 -20.24
CA GLU A 63 17.28 27.47 -19.28
C GLU A 63 17.21 26.76 -17.91
N THR A 64 17.02 25.44 -17.91
CA THR A 64 16.99 24.62 -16.69
C THR A 64 18.31 24.69 -15.93
N ALA A 65 19.44 24.62 -16.63
CA ALA A 65 20.77 24.72 -16.05
C ALA A 65 21.02 26.11 -15.45
N GLU A 66 20.58 27.18 -16.13
CA GLU A 66 20.69 28.55 -15.64
C GLU A 66 19.87 28.76 -14.36
N LEU A 67 18.62 28.30 -14.32
CA LEU A 67 17.75 28.39 -13.14
C LEU A 67 18.31 27.60 -11.96
N LYS A 68 18.77 26.35 -12.18
CA LYS A 68 19.41 25.55 -11.13
C LYS A 68 20.69 26.19 -10.59
N ALA A 69 21.49 26.84 -11.45
CA ALA A 69 22.69 27.56 -11.03
C ALA A 69 22.35 28.79 -10.17
N ARG A 70 21.33 29.57 -10.57
CA ARG A 70 20.81 30.70 -9.80
C ARG A 70 20.28 30.27 -8.42
N LEU A 71 19.53 29.16 -8.35
CA LEU A 71 19.04 28.59 -7.09
C LEU A 71 20.19 28.16 -6.14
N LYS A 72 21.22 27.49 -6.68
CA LYS A 72 22.41 27.08 -5.89
C LYS A 72 23.25 28.28 -5.42
N GLY A 73 23.27 29.37 -6.18
CA GLY A 73 24.04 30.58 -5.88
C GLY A 73 23.40 31.52 -4.83
N ALA A 74 22.11 31.38 -4.55
CA ALA A 74 21.38 32.29 -3.69
C ALA A 74 21.40 31.88 -2.21
N LYS A 75 21.88 32.75 -1.32
CA LYS A 75 21.76 32.58 0.14
C LYS A 75 20.37 33.02 0.64
N PRO A 76 19.76 32.36 1.65
CA PRO A 76 18.50 32.83 2.25
C PRO A 76 18.67 34.22 2.89
N ALA A 77 17.66 35.09 2.77
CA ALA A 77 17.69 36.48 3.25
C ALA A 77 17.75 36.68 4.78
N ALA A 78 17.94 35.62 5.57
CA ALA A 78 17.75 35.63 7.03
C ALA A 78 19.03 35.83 7.88
N GLU A 79 20.10 36.45 7.35
CA GLU A 79 21.25 36.87 8.16
C GLU A 79 21.50 38.38 8.03
N VAL A 80 20.92 39.15 8.95
CA VAL A 80 21.32 40.54 9.20
C VAL A 80 22.64 40.52 9.99
N GLY A 81 23.77 40.53 9.29
CA GLY A 81 25.09 40.76 9.86
C GLY A 81 25.45 42.25 9.88
N GLY A 82 25.64 42.82 11.07
CA GLY A 82 25.78 44.26 11.33
C GLY A 82 27.01 45.00 10.79
N ASN A 83 27.79 44.44 9.85
CA ASN A 83 29.04 45.06 9.41
C ASN A 83 29.09 45.10 7.88
N GLY A 84 28.68 46.23 7.29
CA GLY A 84 28.58 46.41 5.86
C GLY A 84 29.89 46.13 5.10
N GLN A 85 29.92 45.01 4.37
CA GLN A 85 30.54 44.83 3.05
C GLN A 85 30.19 43.45 2.47
N ALA A 86 29.96 43.43 1.14
CA ALA A 86 29.54 42.34 0.26
C ALA A 86 28.03 41.98 0.28
N ALA A 87 27.24 42.76 -0.48
CA ALA A 87 25.94 42.34 -0.97
C ALA A 87 26.12 41.18 -1.98
N GLN A 88 26.05 39.94 -1.50
CA GLN A 88 25.67 38.81 -2.36
C GLN A 88 24.15 38.83 -2.45
N ALA A 89 23.62 38.89 -3.67
CA ALA A 89 22.19 38.94 -3.95
C ALA A 89 21.46 37.79 -3.21
N SER A 90 20.73 38.15 -2.16
CA SER A 90 19.75 37.27 -1.53
C SER A 90 18.50 37.26 -2.42
N LEU A 91 18.12 36.10 -2.95
CA LEU A 91 16.81 35.94 -3.60
C LEU A 91 15.73 36.00 -2.53
N ASP A 92 14.63 36.69 -2.85
CA ASP A 92 13.43 36.65 -2.03
C ASP A 92 12.82 35.23 -2.02
N LEU A 93 11.99 34.91 -1.03
CA LEU A 93 11.29 33.63 -0.96
C LEU A 93 10.36 33.45 -2.18
N ASP A 94 9.69 34.52 -2.59
CA ASP A 94 8.78 34.52 -3.74
C ASP A 94 9.55 34.25 -5.05
N ASP A 95 10.69 34.92 -5.27
CA ASP A 95 11.54 34.66 -6.44
C ASP A 95 12.00 33.19 -6.51
N ARG A 96 12.26 32.56 -5.36
CA ARG A 96 12.64 31.13 -5.31
C ARG A 96 11.48 30.22 -5.66
N LEU A 97 10.27 30.53 -5.19
CA LEU A 97 9.07 29.76 -5.52
C LEU A 97 8.78 29.85 -7.02
N ASP A 98 8.82 31.05 -7.60
CA ASP A 98 8.64 31.26 -9.05
C ASP A 98 9.66 30.46 -9.88
N MET A 99 10.90 30.35 -9.40
CA MET A 99 11.94 29.54 -10.05
C MET A 99 11.67 28.04 -9.96
N TYR A 100 11.10 27.54 -8.86
CA TYR A 100 10.69 26.14 -8.77
C TYR A 100 9.50 25.86 -9.69
N ASP A 101 8.51 26.75 -9.73
CA ASP A 101 7.37 26.63 -10.64
C ASP A 101 7.84 26.63 -12.12
N ARG A 102 8.79 27.50 -12.48
CA ARG A 102 9.37 27.49 -13.84
C ARG A 102 10.15 26.21 -14.14
N LEU A 103 10.85 25.62 -13.16
CA LEU A 103 11.53 24.33 -13.36
C LEU A 103 10.53 23.21 -13.62
N ASP A 104 9.40 23.20 -12.93
CA ASP A 104 8.33 22.22 -13.15
C ASP A 104 7.68 22.40 -14.53
N ASP A 105 7.51 23.64 -15.00
CA ASP A 105 7.01 23.92 -16.35
C ASP A 105 8.01 23.56 -17.44
N LEU A 106 9.30 23.84 -17.25
CA LEU A 106 10.37 23.42 -18.16
C LEU A 106 10.46 21.90 -18.28
N GLU A 107 10.24 21.16 -17.19
CA GLU A 107 10.20 19.70 -17.25
C GLU A 107 9.03 19.19 -18.11
N LYS A 108 7.84 19.84 -18.05
CA LYS A 108 6.71 19.50 -18.93
C LYS A 108 7.00 19.87 -20.39
N GLU A 109 7.52 21.07 -20.63
CA GLU A 109 7.93 21.52 -21.97
C GLU A 109 8.97 20.57 -22.57
N TRP A 110 9.93 20.11 -21.77
CA TRP A 110 10.94 19.14 -22.19
C TRP A 110 10.29 17.83 -22.64
N LEU A 111 9.34 17.31 -21.85
CA LEU A 111 8.65 16.06 -22.16
C LEU A 111 7.82 16.19 -23.45
N ASP A 112 7.08 17.29 -23.61
CA ASP A 112 6.28 17.55 -24.81
C ASP A 112 7.17 17.63 -26.08
N VAL A 113 8.29 18.36 -26.02
CA VAL A 113 9.24 18.46 -27.15
C VAL A 113 9.87 17.10 -27.47
N VAL A 114 10.19 16.30 -26.46
CA VAL A 114 10.71 14.95 -26.66
C VAL A 114 9.67 14.06 -27.34
N GLU A 115 8.42 14.06 -26.87
CA GLU A 115 7.35 13.26 -27.49
C GLU A 115 7.10 13.65 -28.95
N ASP A 116 7.00 14.96 -29.26
CA ASP A 116 6.86 15.45 -30.64
C ASP A 116 8.04 14.99 -31.51
N THR A 117 9.26 15.07 -30.99
CA THR A 117 10.46 14.63 -31.71
C THR A 117 10.49 13.12 -31.91
N LEU A 118 10.04 12.33 -30.93
CA LEU A 118 9.93 10.88 -31.05
C LEU A 118 8.89 10.49 -32.09
N ASP A 119 7.73 11.16 -32.15
CA ASP A 119 6.70 10.94 -33.16
C ASP A 119 7.22 11.21 -34.58
N GLU A 120 8.06 12.24 -34.76
CA GLU A 120 8.73 12.50 -36.04
C GLU A 120 9.76 11.43 -36.42
N ILE A 121 10.47 10.88 -35.44
CA ILE A 121 11.50 9.85 -35.63
C ILE A 121 10.87 8.45 -35.82
N LEU A 122 9.68 8.24 -35.26
CA LEU A 122 9.02 6.94 -35.15
C LEU A 122 8.99 6.15 -36.47
N PRO A 123 8.56 6.72 -37.62
CA PRO A 123 8.48 5.95 -38.84
C PRO A 123 9.82 5.38 -39.29
N GLU A 124 10.89 6.18 -39.15
CA GLU A 124 12.24 5.80 -39.54
C GLU A 124 12.85 4.81 -38.53
N ALA A 125 12.68 5.06 -37.23
CA ALA A 125 13.18 4.18 -36.16
C ALA A 125 12.54 2.79 -36.22
N PHE A 126 11.23 2.70 -36.46
CA PHE A 126 10.54 1.42 -36.61
C PHE A 126 11.04 0.65 -37.85
N ALA A 127 11.35 1.36 -38.94
CA ALA A 127 11.93 0.76 -40.12
C ALA A 127 13.35 0.22 -39.86
N VAL A 128 14.16 0.93 -39.06
CA VAL A 128 15.49 0.47 -38.61
C VAL A 128 15.39 -0.82 -37.80
N VAL A 129 14.45 -0.88 -36.85
CA VAL A 129 14.21 -2.10 -36.05
C VAL A 129 13.75 -3.26 -36.95
N LYS A 130 12.78 -3.01 -37.84
CA LYS A 130 12.28 -4.04 -38.78
C LYS A 130 13.38 -4.58 -39.69
N GLU A 131 14.25 -3.71 -40.21
CA GLU A 131 15.39 -4.12 -41.03
C GLU A 131 16.44 -4.87 -40.21
N THR A 132 16.66 -4.49 -38.95
CA THR A 132 17.55 -5.23 -38.04
C THR A 132 17.05 -6.65 -37.80
N CYS A 133 15.76 -6.81 -37.49
CA CYS A 133 15.13 -8.13 -37.36
C CYS A 133 15.30 -8.97 -38.63
N ARG A 134 15.20 -8.35 -39.82
CA ARG A 134 15.42 -9.01 -41.12
C ARG A 134 16.87 -9.44 -41.32
N ARG A 135 17.85 -8.64 -40.91
CA ARG A 135 19.29 -8.97 -41.02
C ARG A 135 19.75 -10.02 -40.02
N MET A 136 19.10 -10.07 -38.87
CA MET A 136 19.37 -11.05 -37.83
C MET A 136 18.70 -12.41 -38.11
N ALA A 137 17.84 -12.49 -39.14
CA ALA A 137 17.21 -13.74 -39.57
C ALA A 137 18.25 -14.83 -39.88
N GLY A 138 18.04 -16.01 -39.29
CA GLY A 138 18.93 -17.16 -39.38
C GLY A 138 19.99 -17.25 -38.28
N LYS A 139 20.21 -16.22 -37.47
CA LYS A 139 21.12 -16.28 -36.31
C LYS A 139 20.47 -17.04 -35.16
N GLU A 140 21.31 -17.56 -34.26
CA GLU A 140 20.87 -18.35 -33.10
C GLU A 140 21.56 -17.85 -31.83
N TRP A 141 20.81 -17.79 -30.73
CA TRP A 141 21.33 -17.47 -29.40
C TRP A 141 20.50 -18.14 -28.30
N GLU A 142 21.05 -18.19 -27.09
CA GLU A 142 20.37 -18.76 -25.94
C GLU A 142 19.40 -17.75 -25.34
N ALA A 143 18.15 -18.16 -25.11
CA ALA A 143 17.16 -17.41 -24.34
C ALA A 143 16.26 -18.36 -23.55
N GLY A 144 16.07 -18.08 -22.26
CA GLY A 144 15.27 -18.93 -21.36
C GLY A 144 15.80 -20.37 -21.24
N GLY A 145 17.12 -20.57 -21.39
CA GLY A 145 17.77 -21.89 -21.34
C GLY A 145 17.59 -22.74 -22.60
N GLN A 146 17.13 -22.17 -23.71
CA GLN A 146 17.02 -22.86 -25.00
C GLN A 146 17.74 -22.06 -26.09
N MET A 147 18.37 -22.76 -27.04
CA MET A 147 18.88 -22.13 -28.26
C MET A 147 17.70 -21.79 -29.18
N ILE A 148 17.47 -20.50 -29.40
CA ILE A 148 16.43 -19.99 -30.27
C ILE A 148 17.05 -19.50 -31.57
N LYS A 149 16.47 -19.92 -32.69
CA LYS A 149 16.78 -19.37 -34.01
C LYS A 149 15.88 -18.17 -34.30
N TRP A 150 16.47 -17.02 -34.59
CA TRP A 150 15.75 -15.82 -34.98
C TRP A 150 15.29 -15.94 -36.44
N ASP A 151 13.97 -15.99 -36.65
CA ASP A 151 13.36 -16.01 -37.99
C ASP A 151 12.12 -15.11 -38.04
N MET A 152 12.19 -14.00 -37.30
CA MET A 152 11.06 -13.10 -37.08
C MET A 152 11.32 -11.74 -37.72
N VAL A 153 10.37 -11.27 -38.52
CA VAL A 153 10.33 -9.91 -39.05
C VAL A 153 8.95 -9.32 -38.72
N PRO A 154 8.88 -8.13 -38.10
CA PRO A 154 7.60 -7.54 -37.71
C PRO A 154 6.60 -7.43 -38.87
N TYR A 155 5.40 -7.95 -38.66
CA TYR A 155 4.23 -7.77 -39.53
C TYR A 155 3.64 -6.37 -39.37
N ASP A 156 2.84 -5.94 -40.34
CA ASP A 156 2.19 -4.62 -40.34
C ASP A 156 1.31 -4.41 -39.09
N VAL A 157 0.60 -5.45 -38.64
CA VAL A 157 -0.21 -5.40 -37.41
C VAL A 157 0.64 -5.30 -36.13
N GLN A 158 1.87 -5.83 -36.16
CA GLN A 158 2.81 -5.71 -35.05
C GLN A 158 3.43 -4.33 -34.98
N LEU A 159 3.74 -3.73 -36.14
CA LEU A 159 4.15 -2.33 -36.21
C LEU A 159 3.05 -1.42 -35.67
N LEU A 160 1.80 -1.66 -36.07
CA LEU A 160 0.63 -0.95 -35.56
C LEU A 160 0.50 -1.07 -34.03
N GLY A 161 0.64 -2.28 -33.48
CA GLY A 161 0.68 -2.48 -32.02
C GLY A 161 1.81 -1.69 -31.35
N GLY A 162 2.99 -1.64 -31.96
CA GLY A 162 4.12 -0.85 -31.47
C GLY A 162 3.83 0.66 -31.45
N VAL A 163 3.14 1.19 -32.46
CA VAL A 163 2.70 2.61 -32.49
C VAL A 163 1.72 2.88 -31.34
N VAL A 164 0.77 1.98 -31.10
CA VAL A 164 -0.18 2.09 -29.98
C VAL A 164 0.55 2.12 -28.64
N LEU A 165 1.55 1.25 -28.45
CA LEU A 165 2.36 1.24 -27.23
C LEU A 165 3.18 2.52 -27.04
N HIS A 166 3.71 3.09 -28.13
CA HIS A 166 4.43 4.36 -28.06
C HIS A 166 3.52 5.51 -27.61
N GLN A 167 2.25 5.53 -28.04
CA GLN A 167 1.26 6.56 -27.69
C GLN A 167 0.69 6.46 -26.26
N GLY A 168 1.26 5.62 -25.38
CA GLY A 168 0.75 5.47 -24.01
C GLY A 168 -0.62 4.78 -23.94
N ARG A 169 -0.90 3.85 -24.87
CA ARG A 169 -2.18 3.14 -24.96
C ARG A 169 -2.00 1.63 -24.76
N ILE A 170 -3.10 0.92 -24.62
CA ILE A 170 -3.09 -0.55 -24.53
C ILE A 170 -3.29 -1.16 -25.91
N ALA A 171 -2.34 -1.99 -26.34
CA ALA A 171 -2.45 -2.79 -27.55
C ALA A 171 -3.03 -4.17 -27.20
N GLU A 172 -4.32 -4.39 -27.51
CA GLU A 172 -4.90 -5.72 -27.41
C GLU A 172 -4.56 -6.54 -28.65
N MET A 173 -3.77 -7.58 -28.47
CA MET A 173 -3.32 -8.48 -29.51
C MET A 173 -3.53 -9.92 -29.08
N LYS A 174 -4.22 -10.71 -29.93
CA LYS A 174 -4.53 -12.10 -29.60
C LYS A 174 -3.27 -12.92 -29.35
N THR A 175 -3.38 -13.91 -28.48
CA THR A 175 -2.28 -14.83 -28.17
C THR A 175 -1.74 -15.46 -29.45
N GLY A 176 -0.43 -15.37 -29.66
CA GLY A 176 0.25 -15.85 -30.86
C GLY A 176 0.58 -14.77 -31.90
N GLU A 177 0.03 -13.56 -31.79
CA GLU A 177 0.39 -12.43 -32.68
C GLU A 177 1.79 -11.86 -32.40
N GLY A 178 2.52 -12.37 -31.40
CA GLY A 178 3.91 -12.00 -31.12
C GLY A 178 4.10 -10.74 -30.28
N LYS A 179 3.34 -10.58 -29.18
CA LYS A 179 3.41 -9.43 -28.25
C LYS A 179 4.85 -9.05 -27.85
N THR A 180 5.69 -10.03 -27.53
CA THR A 180 7.10 -9.80 -27.15
C THR A 180 7.89 -9.08 -28.25
N LEU A 181 7.67 -9.42 -29.53
CA LEU A 181 8.32 -8.75 -30.67
C LEU A 181 7.78 -7.33 -30.89
N VAL A 182 6.48 -7.13 -30.63
CA VAL A 182 5.79 -5.84 -30.78
C VAL A 182 6.42 -4.76 -29.89
N ALA A 183 6.84 -5.14 -28.68
CA ALA A 183 7.46 -4.20 -27.73
C ALA A 183 8.84 -3.69 -28.18
N VAL A 184 9.56 -4.40 -29.05
CA VAL A 184 10.96 -4.04 -29.41
C VAL A 184 11.07 -2.66 -30.06
N ALA A 185 10.19 -2.35 -31.00
CA ALA A 185 10.22 -1.07 -31.71
C ALA A 185 9.90 0.16 -30.84
N PRO A 186 8.80 0.18 -30.04
CA PRO A 186 8.54 1.27 -29.12
C PRO A 186 9.56 1.35 -27.98
N VAL A 187 10.08 0.22 -27.49
CA VAL A 187 11.17 0.22 -26.49
C VAL A 187 12.40 0.90 -27.08
N TYR A 188 12.83 0.51 -28.28
CA TYR A 188 13.97 1.13 -28.97
C TYR A 188 13.77 2.64 -29.12
N LEU A 189 12.63 3.07 -29.67
CA LEU A 189 12.33 4.49 -29.90
C LEU A 189 12.41 5.31 -28.61
N ASN A 190 11.74 4.87 -27.55
CA ASN A 190 11.69 5.62 -26.29
C ASN A 190 13.01 5.54 -25.50
N ALA A 191 13.80 4.48 -25.70
CA ALA A 191 15.13 4.36 -25.10
C ALA A 191 16.15 5.38 -25.65
N LEU A 192 15.93 5.91 -26.86
CA LEU A 192 16.80 6.93 -27.47
C LEU A 192 16.92 8.21 -26.62
N VAL A 193 15.92 8.49 -25.78
CA VAL A 193 15.90 9.63 -24.85
C VAL A 193 16.96 9.52 -23.75
N GLY A 194 17.42 8.30 -23.43
CA GLY A 194 18.46 8.07 -22.41
C GLY A 194 17.98 8.16 -20.96
N ARG A 195 16.67 8.34 -20.72
CA ARG A 195 16.04 8.28 -19.38
C ARG A 195 15.62 6.88 -18.93
N GLY A 196 15.83 5.86 -19.78
CA GLY A 196 15.51 4.46 -19.50
C GLY A 196 14.07 4.09 -19.82
N VAL A 197 13.87 2.83 -20.21
CA VAL A 197 12.54 2.23 -20.45
C VAL A 197 12.37 1.00 -19.58
N HIS A 198 11.26 0.90 -18.86
CA HIS A 198 10.95 -0.25 -18.03
C HIS A 198 9.96 -1.18 -18.75
N LEU A 199 10.38 -2.43 -19.00
CA LEU A 199 9.48 -3.47 -19.50
C LEU A 199 9.10 -4.40 -18.35
N VAL A 200 7.82 -4.34 -17.96
CA VAL A 200 7.28 -5.06 -16.83
C VAL A 200 6.61 -6.35 -17.28
N THR A 201 6.95 -7.46 -16.64
CA THR A 201 6.33 -8.77 -16.88
C THR A 201 5.75 -9.34 -15.58
N VAL A 202 4.95 -10.39 -15.69
CA VAL A 202 4.28 -11.03 -14.53
C VAL A 202 5.21 -11.90 -13.68
N ASN A 203 6.37 -12.34 -14.20
CA ASN A 203 7.29 -13.16 -13.42
C ASN A 203 8.76 -13.04 -13.89
N PRO A 204 9.74 -13.36 -13.01
CA PRO A 204 11.16 -13.16 -13.31
C PRO A 204 11.66 -13.98 -14.50
N TYR A 205 11.11 -15.19 -14.71
CA TYR A 205 11.52 -16.04 -15.84
C TYR A 205 11.14 -15.41 -17.18
N LEU A 206 9.95 -14.81 -17.30
CA LEU A 206 9.55 -14.09 -18.51
C LEU A 206 10.40 -12.85 -18.74
N ALA A 207 10.66 -12.06 -17.69
CA ALA A 207 11.56 -10.91 -17.77
C ALA A 207 12.95 -11.31 -18.31
N GLU A 208 13.53 -12.38 -17.76
CA GLU A 208 14.84 -12.86 -18.17
C GLU A 208 14.84 -13.46 -19.58
N ARG A 209 13.86 -14.31 -19.90
CA ARG A 209 13.71 -14.92 -21.22
C ARG A 209 13.57 -13.83 -22.29
N ASP A 210 12.70 -12.85 -22.08
CA ASP A 210 12.38 -11.84 -23.09
C ASP A 210 13.53 -10.85 -23.27
N ALA A 211 14.22 -10.48 -22.19
CA ALA A 211 15.46 -9.73 -22.28
C ALA A 211 16.55 -10.47 -23.07
N GLN A 212 16.75 -11.78 -22.82
CA GLN A 212 17.71 -12.58 -23.58
C GLN A 212 17.29 -12.79 -25.03
N TRP A 213 15.97 -12.87 -25.27
CA TRP A 213 15.45 -13.15 -26.60
C TRP A 213 15.47 -11.91 -27.49
N MET A 214 14.98 -10.77 -27.01
CA MET A 214 14.90 -9.51 -27.77
C MET A 214 16.14 -8.62 -27.61
N GLY A 215 16.89 -8.79 -26.52
CA GLY A 215 18.10 -8.01 -26.21
C GLY A 215 19.11 -7.93 -27.35
N PRO A 216 19.48 -9.04 -28.02
CA PRO A 216 20.44 -9.01 -29.13
C PRO A 216 20.03 -8.11 -30.31
N ILE A 217 18.74 -7.83 -30.51
CA ILE A 217 18.27 -6.88 -31.52
C ILE A 217 18.54 -5.43 -31.07
N LEU A 218 18.26 -5.13 -29.81
CA LEU A 218 18.50 -3.82 -29.20
C LEU A 218 20.00 -3.53 -29.06
N GLU A 219 20.78 -4.51 -28.61
CA GLU A 219 22.24 -4.45 -28.50
C GLU A 219 22.91 -4.30 -29.87
N TYR A 220 22.36 -4.94 -30.91
CA TYR A 220 22.84 -4.73 -32.27
C TYR A 220 22.69 -3.25 -32.68
N LEU A 221 21.66 -2.56 -32.20
CA LEU A 221 21.43 -1.13 -32.40
C LEU A 221 22.12 -0.26 -31.34
N GLY A 222 23.03 -0.81 -30.53
CA GLY A 222 23.82 -0.06 -29.56
C GLY A 222 23.07 0.33 -28.28
N MET A 223 21.91 -0.29 -28.00
CA MET A 223 21.22 -0.13 -26.71
C MET A 223 21.77 -1.12 -25.68
N THR A 224 21.73 -0.73 -24.41
CA THR A 224 22.01 -1.61 -23.27
C THR A 224 20.73 -2.17 -22.68
N VAL A 225 20.73 -3.47 -22.36
CA VAL A 225 19.56 -4.19 -21.83
C VAL A 225 19.97 -5.00 -20.60
N ASP A 226 19.22 -4.89 -19.50
CA ASP A 226 19.43 -5.74 -18.33
C ASP A 226 18.11 -6.06 -17.60
N VAL A 227 18.17 -6.98 -16.64
CA VAL A 227 17.02 -7.51 -15.87
C VAL A 227 17.29 -7.32 -14.39
N ILE A 228 16.43 -6.57 -13.69
CA ILE A 228 16.63 -6.27 -12.26
C ILE A 228 16.54 -7.51 -11.38
N ASP A 229 15.68 -8.48 -11.72
CA ASP A 229 15.45 -9.70 -10.96
C ASP A 229 16.69 -10.61 -10.87
N LYS A 230 17.72 -10.39 -11.71
CA LYS A 230 19.01 -11.11 -11.64
C LYS A 230 19.92 -10.61 -10.52
N HIS A 231 19.67 -9.42 -10.01
CA HIS A 231 20.56 -8.72 -9.10
C HIS A 231 19.91 -8.59 -7.72
N GLU A 232 20.71 -8.71 -6.66
CA GLU A 232 20.21 -8.46 -5.30
C GLU A 232 19.76 -6.99 -5.15
N PRO A 233 18.66 -6.71 -4.41
CA PRO A 233 18.21 -5.33 -4.16
C PRO A 233 19.31 -4.43 -3.56
N HIS A 234 19.37 -3.17 -3.99
CA HIS A 234 20.43 -2.19 -3.62
C HIS A 234 21.87 -2.64 -3.85
N SER A 235 22.10 -3.67 -4.65
CA SER A 235 23.45 -4.03 -5.10
C SER A 235 23.94 -3.09 -6.21
N PRO A 236 25.27 -3.00 -6.43
CA PRO A 236 25.81 -2.29 -7.59
C PRO A 236 25.27 -2.84 -8.93
N GLY A 237 25.02 -4.15 -9.01
CA GLY A 237 24.41 -4.77 -10.19
C GLY A 237 22.99 -4.29 -10.44
N ARG A 238 22.19 -4.14 -9.38
CA ARG A 238 20.82 -3.59 -9.46
C ARG A 238 20.81 -2.17 -10.02
N ARG A 239 21.73 -1.33 -9.57
CA ARG A 239 21.89 0.04 -10.10
C ARG A 239 22.31 0.02 -11.56
N ALA A 240 23.30 -0.79 -11.92
CA ALA A 240 23.73 -0.93 -13.30
C ALA A 240 22.58 -1.38 -14.22
N ALA A 241 21.68 -2.26 -13.73
CA ALA A 241 20.52 -2.69 -14.47
C ALA A 241 19.51 -1.56 -14.75
N TYR A 242 19.33 -0.63 -13.80
CA TYR A 242 18.52 0.58 -13.98
C TYR A 242 19.22 1.65 -14.84
N GLU A 243 20.55 1.68 -14.87
CA GLU A 243 21.34 2.55 -15.73
C GLU A 243 21.31 2.13 -17.21
N ALA A 244 20.97 0.86 -17.50
CA ALA A 244 20.75 0.37 -18.85
C ALA A 244 19.62 1.13 -19.57
N ASP A 245 19.72 1.29 -20.89
CA ASP A 245 18.72 1.97 -21.72
C ASP A 245 17.35 1.27 -21.61
N VAL A 246 17.35 -0.05 -21.45
CA VAL A 246 16.16 -0.88 -21.27
C VAL A 246 16.32 -1.80 -20.07
N THR A 247 15.37 -1.71 -19.15
CA THR A 247 15.36 -2.50 -17.92
C THR A 247 14.12 -3.39 -17.91
N TYR A 248 14.32 -4.70 -17.91
CA TYR A 248 13.27 -5.69 -17.72
C TYR A 248 13.09 -6.00 -16.24
N GLY A 249 11.87 -6.30 -15.83
CA GLY A 249 11.64 -6.85 -14.50
C GLY A 249 10.19 -7.15 -14.18
N THR A 250 9.94 -7.50 -12.93
CA THR A 250 8.58 -7.69 -12.41
C THR A 250 8.04 -6.43 -11.74
N ASN A 251 6.71 -6.27 -11.77
CA ASN A 251 6.01 -5.17 -11.10
C ASN A 251 6.37 -5.06 -9.61
N ASN A 252 6.51 -6.20 -8.94
CA ASN A 252 6.90 -6.29 -7.53
C ASN A 252 8.30 -5.72 -7.31
N GLU A 253 9.30 -6.15 -8.10
CA GLU A 253 10.68 -5.67 -7.93
C GLU A 253 10.80 -4.16 -8.20
N PHE A 254 10.16 -3.65 -9.27
CA PHE A 254 10.10 -2.21 -9.55
C PHE A 254 9.45 -1.42 -8.41
N GLY A 255 8.30 -1.86 -7.91
CA GLY A 255 7.60 -1.17 -6.84
C GLY A 255 8.32 -1.26 -5.48
N PHE A 256 8.96 -2.39 -5.17
CA PHE A 256 9.75 -2.53 -3.95
C PHE A 256 11.05 -1.74 -4.00
N ASP A 257 11.74 -1.65 -5.14
CA ASP A 257 12.90 -0.77 -5.28
C ASP A 257 12.52 0.69 -5.06
N TYR A 258 11.37 1.13 -5.59
CA TYR A 258 10.86 2.46 -5.29
C TYR A 258 10.59 2.67 -3.80
N LEU A 259 9.92 1.72 -3.14
CA LEU A 259 9.69 1.82 -1.70
C LEU A 259 10.99 1.87 -0.91
N ARG A 260 12.00 1.08 -1.29
CA ARG A 260 13.29 1.06 -0.60
C ARG A 260 14.10 2.34 -0.81
N ASP A 261 14.13 2.84 -2.05
CA ASP A 261 14.77 4.11 -2.41
C ASP A 261 14.20 5.28 -1.61
N ASN A 262 12.89 5.27 -1.29
CA ASN A 262 12.25 6.35 -0.54
C ASN A 262 12.25 6.15 1.00
N SER A 263 12.53 4.95 1.50
CA SER A 263 12.33 4.62 2.92
C SER A 263 13.61 4.28 3.69
N PHE A 264 14.63 3.76 3.01
CA PHE A 264 15.84 3.25 3.67
C PHE A 264 17.14 3.89 3.16
N VAL A 265 17.10 4.65 2.08
CA VAL A 265 18.27 5.34 1.53
C VAL A 265 18.53 6.62 2.30
N ILE A 266 19.75 6.78 2.79
CA ILE A 266 20.23 7.98 3.51
C ILE A 266 21.20 8.82 2.70
N ASP A 267 21.82 8.22 1.67
CA ASP A 267 22.76 8.87 0.77
C ASP A 267 22.23 8.77 -0.67
N PRO A 268 22.10 9.88 -1.43
CA PRO A 268 21.67 9.84 -2.83
C PRO A 268 22.45 8.84 -3.70
N GLN A 269 23.71 8.53 -3.36
CA GLN A 269 24.52 7.54 -4.07
C GLN A 269 24.05 6.10 -3.86
N GLN A 270 23.09 5.83 -2.98
CA GLN A 270 22.54 4.50 -2.72
C GLN A 270 21.26 4.20 -3.52
N LEU A 271 20.67 5.23 -4.14
CA LEU A 271 19.51 5.07 -5.01
C LEU A 271 19.83 4.09 -6.13
N VAL A 272 18.86 3.25 -6.48
CA VAL A 272 18.97 2.33 -7.61
C VAL A 272 18.15 2.81 -8.82
N GLN A 273 16.96 3.38 -8.60
CA GLN A 273 16.14 3.89 -9.70
C GLN A 273 16.60 5.27 -10.15
N ARG A 274 16.36 5.58 -11.44
CA ARG A 274 16.70 6.88 -12.05
C ARG A 274 15.47 7.68 -12.55
N GLY A 275 14.29 7.34 -12.06
CA GLY A 275 13.00 8.00 -12.39
C GLY A 275 12.01 7.07 -13.09
N HIS A 276 10.84 7.62 -13.45
CA HIS A 276 9.73 6.90 -14.07
C HIS A 276 9.37 7.56 -15.40
N HIS A 277 10.14 7.28 -16.45
CA HIS A 277 9.94 7.93 -17.75
C HIS A 277 8.91 7.18 -18.61
N PHE A 278 9.23 5.98 -19.07
CA PHE A 278 8.33 5.16 -19.88
C PHE A 278 8.29 3.72 -19.38
N ALA A 279 7.07 3.18 -19.23
CA ALA A 279 6.86 1.77 -18.91
C ALA A 279 5.91 1.09 -19.90
N ILE A 280 6.27 -0.13 -20.31
CA ILE A 280 5.38 -1.04 -21.02
C ILE A 280 5.08 -2.22 -20.09
N VAL A 281 3.81 -2.45 -19.82
CA VAL A 281 3.35 -3.58 -19.00
C VAL A 281 2.86 -4.72 -19.89
N ASP A 282 3.56 -5.85 -19.88
CA ASP A 282 3.09 -7.10 -20.48
C ASP A 282 2.02 -7.77 -19.60
N GLU A 283 1.02 -8.36 -20.24
CA GLU A 283 -0.22 -8.85 -19.62
C GLU A 283 -0.81 -7.81 -18.63
N VAL A 284 -1.08 -6.62 -19.17
CA VAL A 284 -1.49 -5.43 -18.41
C VAL A 284 -2.76 -5.63 -17.57
N ASP A 285 -3.67 -6.50 -17.99
CA ASP A 285 -4.85 -6.94 -17.21
C ASP A 285 -4.45 -7.70 -15.94
N SER A 286 -3.50 -8.63 -16.06
CA SER A 286 -3.00 -9.36 -14.89
C SER A 286 -2.30 -8.43 -13.89
N VAL A 287 -1.49 -7.48 -14.38
CA VAL A 287 -0.67 -6.62 -13.51
C VAL A 287 -1.46 -5.44 -12.92
N LEU A 288 -2.21 -4.70 -13.76
CA LEU A 288 -2.85 -3.45 -13.37
C LEU A 288 -4.29 -3.61 -12.89
N VAL A 289 -4.91 -4.78 -13.08
CA VAL A 289 -6.25 -5.09 -12.57
C VAL A 289 -6.17 -6.15 -11.49
N ASP A 290 -5.68 -7.35 -11.82
CA ASP A 290 -5.70 -8.48 -10.90
C ASP A 290 -4.77 -8.32 -9.69
N GLU A 291 -3.50 -7.97 -9.93
CA GLU A 291 -2.49 -7.79 -8.88
C GLU A 291 -2.60 -6.43 -8.17
N ALA A 292 -3.17 -5.43 -8.83
CA ALA A 292 -3.34 -4.08 -8.29
C ALA A 292 -4.26 -4.00 -7.06
N ARG A 293 -5.00 -5.07 -6.75
CA ARG A 293 -5.87 -5.19 -5.57
C ARG A 293 -5.10 -5.21 -4.25
N THR A 294 -3.84 -5.64 -4.25
CA THR A 294 -3.01 -5.72 -3.04
C THR A 294 -1.89 -4.69 -3.10
N PRO A 295 -1.73 -3.82 -2.08
CA PRO A 295 -0.62 -2.88 -2.04
C PRO A 295 0.71 -3.59 -1.77
N LEU A 296 1.80 -3.00 -2.23
CA LEU A 296 3.16 -3.38 -1.86
C LEU A 296 3.48 -2.77 -0.50
N ILE A 297 3.96 -3.60 0.43
CA ILE A 297 4.19 -3.21 1.82
C ILE A 297 5.58 -3.69 2.25
N ILE A 298 6.40 -2.78 2.76
CA ILE A 298 7.62 -3.14 3.49
C ILE A 298 7.32 -3.03 4.98
N SER A 299 7.42 -4.16 5.66
CA SER A 299 7.30 -4.25 7.12
C SER A 299 8.61 -4.73 7.72
N GLY A 300 8.93 -4.26 8.91
CA GLY A 300 10.06 -4.80 9.67
C GLY A 300 9.84 -4.78 11.18
N PRO A 301 10.73 -5.42 11.93
CA PRO A 301 10.56 -5.62 13.36
C PRO A 301 10.67 -4.29 14.11
N VAL A 302 9.78 -4.05 15.07
CA VAL A 302 9.85 -2.91 15.97
C VAL A 302 10.94 -3.20 17.02
N PRO A 303 12.07 -2.47 17.02
CA PRO A 303 13.06 -2.60 18.08
C PRO A 303 12.39 -2.04 19.35
N GLN A 304 12.23 -2.86 20.38
CA GLN A 304 11.58 -2.55 21.66
C GLN A 304 10.06 -2.76 21.75
N ALA A 305 9.45 -3.66 20.95
CA ALA A 305 8.22 -4.28 21.45
C ALA A 305 8.60 -5.07 22.72
N ASN A 306 8.19 -4.60 23.90
CA ASN A 306 8.31 -5.35 25.15
C ASN A 306 7.34 -6.54 25.10
N ASP A 307 7.68 -7.56 24.31
CA ASP A 307 6.87 -8.77 24.08
C ASP A 307 6.58 -9.54 25.38
N ASN A 308 7.34 -9.26 26.46
CA ASN A 308 7.09 -9.77 27.80
C ASN A 308 5.72 -9.37 28.37
N ARG A 309 5.12 -8.26 27.94
CA ARG A 309 3.84 -7.80 28.52
C ARG A 309 2.68 -8.74 28.22
N PHE A 310 2.63 -9.30 27.02
CA PHE A 310 1.64 -10.32 26.67
C PHE A 310 1.81 -11.56 27.54
N ILE A 311 3.05 -11.95 27.84
CA ILE A 311 3.37 -13.11 28.70
C ILE A 311 2.92 -12.84 30.15
N GLU A 312 3.24 -11.67 30.69
CA GLU A 312 2.89 -11.25 32.06
C GLU A 312 1.36 -11.15 32.25
N LEU A 313 0.65 -10.55 31.31
CA LEU A 313 -0.78 -10.28 31.40
C LEU A 313 -1.66 -11.46 30.98
N ARG A 314 -1.08 -12.48 30.32
CA ARG A 314 -1.82 -13.68 29.88
C ARG A 314 -2.59 -14.36 31.00
N GLN A 315 -1.95 -14.64 32.13
CA GLN A 315 -2.59 -15.35 33.25
C GLN A 315 -3.71 -14.54 33.92
N PRO A 316 -3.52 -13.24 34.25
CA PRO A 316 -4.60 -12.38 34.71
C PRO A 316 -5.80 -12.33 33.75
N VAL A 317 -5.54 -12.15 32.44
CA VAL A 317 -6.61 -12.07 31.43
C VAL A 317 -7.34 -13.41 31.28
N ASP A 318 -6.64 -14.55 31.29
CA ASP A 318 -7.29 -15.87 31.23
C ASP A 318 -8.26 -16.09 32.41
N LYS A 319 -7.85 -15.70 33.63
CA LYS A 319 -8.72 -15.75 34.81
C LYS A 319 -9.93 -14.81 34.69
N LEU A 320 -9.74 -13.62 34.13
CA LEU A 320 -10.81 -12.66 33.86
C LEU A 320 -11.83 -13.24 32.87
N VAL A 321 -11.36 -13.82 31.77
CA VAL A 321 -12.21 -14.48 30.76
C VAL A 321 -12.95 -15.68 31.37
N TYR A 322 -12.30 -16.46 32.23
CA TYR A 322 -12.95 -17.55 32.95
C TYR A 322 -14.06 -17.04 33.88
N ALA A 323 -13.81 -15.97 34.64
CA ALA A 323 -14.82 -15.33 35.50
C ALA A 323 -16.02 -14.81 34.69
N GLN A 324 -15.76 -14.18 33.54
CA GLN A 324 -16.79 -13.74 32.60
C GLN A 324 -17.61 -14.91 32.07
N LYS A 325 -16.98 -16.00 31.62
CA LYS A 325 -17.69 -17.20 31.14
C LYS A 325 -18.61 -17.80 32.20
N LYS A 326 -18.17 -17.79 33.47
CA LYS A 326 -18.98 -18.25 34.61
C LYS A 326 -20.18 -17.34 34.85
N LEU A 327 -19.96 -16.01 34.83
CA LEU A 327 -21.03 -15.02 34.97
C LEU A 327 -22.07 -15.15 33.85
N VAL A 328 -21.63 -15.26 32.59
CA VAL A 328 -22.53 -15.49 31.44
C VAL A 328 -23.32 -16.79 31.62
N GLY A 329 -22.70 -17.86 32.13
CA GLY A 329 -23.43 -19.09 32.45
C GLY A 329 -24.51 -18.93 33.52
N GLN A 330 -24.30 -18.05 34.50
CA GLN A 330 -25.30 -17.71 35.52
C GLN A 330 -26.43 -16.87 34.91
N LEU A 331 -26.11 -15.84 34.13
CA LEU A 331 -27.09 -15.00 33.43
C LEU A 331 -27.98 -15.80 32.47
N VAL A 332 -27.42 -16.78 31.77
CA VAL A 332 -28.21 -17.69 30.92
C VAL A 332 -29.17 -18.54 31.75
N SER A 333 -28.72 -19.05 32.90
CA SER A 333 -29.58 -19.86 33.78
C SER A 333 -30.68 -19.02 34.43
N GLU A 334 -30.38 -17.76 34.73
CA GLU A 334 -31.35 -16.77 35.21
C GLU A 334 -32.39 -16.42 34.13
N ALA A 335 -31.95 -16.19 32.89
CA ALA A 335 -32.83 -15.96 31.76
C ALA A 335 -33.78 -17.15 31.51
N GLU A 336 -33.27 -18.39 31.52
CA GLU A 336 -34.08 -19.61 31.41
C GLU A 336 -35.16 -19.68 32.49
N LYS A 337 -34.80 -19.34 33.74
CA LYS A 337 -35.74 -19.31 34.87
C LYS A 337 -36.81 -18.22 34.70
N LEU A 338 -36.41 -17.01 34.33
CA LEU A 338 -37.32 -15.87 34.14
C LEU A 338 -38.31 -16.12 32.98
N LEU A 339 -37.86 -16.75 31.89
CA LEU A 339 -38.72 -17.14 30.78
C LEU A 339 -39.75 -18.20 31.20
N ALA A 340 -39.35 -19.20 31.98
CA ALA A 340 -40.28 -20.20 32.51
C ALA A 340 -41.32 -19.59 33.49
N GLU A 341 -40.90 -18.65 34.35
CA GLU A 341 -41.81 -17.92 35.23
C GLU A 341 -42.76 -17.00 34.46
N LYS A 342 -42.30 -16.41 33.36
CA LYS A 342 -43.10 -15.59 32.45
C LYS A 342 -44.21 -16.41 31.79
N GLU A 343 -43.90 -17.61 31.28
CA GLU A 343 -44.90 -18.53 30.73
C GLU A 343 -45.96 -18.93 31.79
N ALA A 344 -45.52 -19.19 33.03
CA ALA A 344 -46.43 -19.49 34.13
C ALA A 344 -47.34 -18.30 34.50
N ALA A 345 -46.81 -17.08 34.47
CA ALA A 345 -47.59 -15.86 34.71
C ALA A 345 -48.59 -15.56 33.58
N GLU A 346 -48.22 -15.82 32.32
CA GLU A 346 -49.11 -15.72 31.16
C GLU A 346 -50.26 -16.75 31.26
N ALA A 347 -49.95 -17.99 31.63
CA ALA A 347 -50.95 -19.03 31.87
C ALA A 347 -51.91 -18.70 33.03
N ALA A 348 -51.43 -17.95 34.04
CA ALA A 348 -52.24 -17.46 35.15
C ALA A 348 -53.03 -16.18 34.84
N GLY A 349 -52.86 -15.58 33.64
CA GLY A 349 -53.55 -14.36 33.22
C GLY A 349 -52.99 -13.04 33.78
N ASP A 350 -51.84 -13.07 34.46
CA ASP A 350 -51.18 -11.88 35.02
C ASP A 350 -50.27 -11.21 33.98
N LYS A 351 -50.88 -10.39 33.13
CA LYS A 351 -50.19 -9.69 32.03
C LYS A 351 -49.13 -8.70 32.51
N LYS A 352 -49.26 -8.14 33.72
CA LYS A 352 -48.32 -7.15 34.24
C LYS A 352 -47.04 -7.85 34.70
N LYS A 353 -47.17 -8.92 35.47
CA LYS A 353 -46.04 -9.72 35.94
C LYS A 353 -45.30 -10.41 34.77
N ALA A 354 -46.04 -10.89 33.76
CA ALA A 354 -45.44 -11.45 32.56
C ALA A 354 -44.57 -10.44 31.80
N ALA A 355 -45.00 -9.18 31.68
CA ALA A 355 -44.24 -8.13 31.01
C ALA A 355 -42.97 -7.70 31.78
N GLU A 356 -43.03 -7.65 33.11
CA GLU A 356 -41.87 -7.38 33.97
C GLU A 356 -40.82 -8.49 33.83
N LEU A 357 -41.24 -9.76 33.91
CA LEU A 357 -40.35 -10.93 33.74
C LEU A 357 -39.76 -11.03 32.32
N GLU A 358 -40.53 -10.64 31.28
CA GLU A 358 -40.02 -10.58 29.90
C GLU A 358 -38.90 -9.54 29.77
N SER A 359 -39.03 -8.38 30.42
CA SER A 359 -38.01 -7.33 30.41
C SER A 359 -36.74 -7.75 31.13
N GLU A 360 -36.86 -8.38 32.31
CA GLU A 360 -35.72 -8.89 33.08
C GLU A 360 -35.01 -10.04 32.36
N ALA A 361 -35.77 -10.96 31.77
CA ALA A 361 -35.23 -12.04 30.93
C ALA A 361 -34.47 -11.46 29.72
N GLY A 362 -35.05 -10.47 29.03
CA GLY A 362 -34.40 -9.80 27.92
C GLY A 362 -33.08 -9.14 28.30
N LEU A 363 -33.02 -8.48 29.47
CA LEU A 363 -31.80 -7.87 29.98
C LEU A 363 -30.72 -8.92 30.32
N ALA A 364 -31.10 -10.03 30.95
CA ALA A 364 -30.18 -11.13 31.25
C ALA A 364 -29.63 -11.77 29.97
N VAL A 365 -30.47 -11.97 28.94
CA VAL A 365 -30.05 -12.46 27.62
C VAL A 365 -29.13 -11.45 26.92
N LEU A 366 -29.44 -10.15 26.97
CA LEU A 366 -28.59 -9.10 26.39
C LEU A 366 -27.21 -9.04 27.08
N ARG A 367 -27.16 -9.11 28.41
CA ARG A 367 -25.90 -9.18 29.17
C ARG A 367 -25.11 -10.44 28.86
N ALA A 368 -25.77 -11.60 28.77
CA ALA A 368 -25.12 -12.84 28.38
C ALA A 368 -24.55 -12.76 26.96
N HIS A 369 -25.30 -12.16 26.03
CA HIS A 369 -24.88 -11.93 24.65
C HIS A 369 -23.66 -11.01 24.58
N ARG A 370 -23.72 -9.81 25.17
CA ARG A 370 -22.58 -8.88 25.21
C ARG A 370 -21.39 -9.43 25.99
N GLY A 371 -21.62 -10.35 26.93
CA GLY A 371 -20.57 -10.88 27.78
C GLY A 371 -19.72 -11.99 27.13
N PHE A 372 -20.34 -12.99 26.50
CA PHE A 372 -19.63 -14.06 25.78
C PHE A 372 -20.57 -14.84 24.84
N GLN A 373 -20.73 -14.36 23.61
CA GLN A 373 -21.66 -14.90 22.60
C GLN A 373 -21.40 -16.36 22.23
N LYS A 374 -20.14 -16.81 22.27
CA LYS A 374 -19.76 -18.20 21.94
C LYS A 374 -20.14 -19.22 23.04
N ASN A 375 -20.81 -18.80 24.12
CA ASN A 375 -21.27 -19.72 25.16
C ASN A 375 -22.26 -20.76 24.61
N LYS A 376 -21.98 -22.05 24.81
CA LYS A 376 -22.83 -23.15 24.30
C LYS A 376 -24.27 -23.11 24.83
N LYS A 377 -24.47 -22.72 26.09
CA LYS A 377 -25.81 -22.62 26.68
C LYS A 377 -26.58 -21.44 26.10
N LEU A 378 -25.92 -20.30 25.94
CA LEU A 378 -26.53 -19.12 25.31
C LEU A 378 -26.97 -19.39 23.87
N ARG A 379 -26.11 -20.03 23.06
CA ARG A 379 -26.47 -20.41 21.67
C ARG A 379 -27.68 -21.32 21.62
N LYS A 380 -27.80 -22.25 22.57
CA LYS A 380 -28.97 -23.12 22.69
C LYS A 380 -30.23 -22.31 23.02
N LEU A 381 -30.16 -21.41 24.01
CA LEU A 381 -31.25 -20.54 24.42
C LEU A 381 -31.70 -19.61 23.28
N LEU A 382 -30.76 -19.02 22.53
CA LEU A 382 -31.08 -18.18 21.37
C LEU A 382 -31.77 -18.95 20.24
N GLY A 383 -31.60 -20.27 20.16
CA GLY A 383 -32.31 -21.13 19.21
C GLY A 383 -33.76 -21.43 19.60
N GLU A 384 -34.20 -21.06 20.81
CA GLU A 384 -35.57 -21.25 21.25
C GLU A 384 -36.51 -20.19 20.64
N PRO A 385 -37.76 -20.57 20.26
CA PRO A 385 -38.70 -19.64 19.64
C PRO A 385 -38.99 -18.44 20.55
N GLY A 386 -38.77 -17.22 20.05
CA GLY A 386 -39.10 -15.98 20.77
C GLY A 386 -37.93 -15.34 21.52
N VAL A 387 -36.82 -16.04 21.76
CA VAL A 387 -35.65 -15.49 22.47
C VAL A 387 -34.84 -14.52 21.58
N SER A 388 -34.58 -14.84 20.31
CA SER A 388 -33.88 -13.89 19.43
C SER A 388 -34.66 -12.59 19.20
N PRO A 389 -35.99 -12.61 18.94
CA PRO A 389 -36.79 -11.39 18.90
C PRO A 389 -36.77 -10.60 20.22
N LEU A 390 -36.77 -11.29 21.37
CA LEU A 390 -36.66 -10.65 22.68
C LEU A 390 -35.31 -9.93 22.83
N LEU A 391 -34.20 -10.59 22.48
CA LEU A 391 -32.86 -9.97 22.47
C LEU A 391 -32.85 -8.71 21.60
N GLN A 392 -33.36 -8.77 20.38
CA GLN A 392 -33.39 -7.62 19.47
C GLN A 392 -34.23 -6.47 20.03
N LYS A 393 -35.40 -6.77 20.62
CA LYS A 393 -36.27 -5.77 21.26
C LYS A 393 -35.59 -5.09 22.44
N THR A 394 -34.91 -5.87 23.29
CA THR A 394 -34.17 -5.34 24.44
C THR A 394 -32.95 -4.54 23.99
N GLU A 395 -32.17 -5.04 23.03
CA GLU A 395 -31.03 -4.30 22.44
C GLU A 395 -31.49 -2.95 21.89
N PHE A 396 -32.59 -2.93 21.13
CA PHE A 396 -33.13 -1.69 20.56
C PHE A 396 -33.53 -0.69 21.64
N PHE A 397 -34.10 -1.15 22.76
CA PHE A 397 -34.47 -0.29 23.90
C PHE A 397 -33.24 0.40 24.51
N TYR A 398 -32.14 -0.33 24.73
CA TYR A 398 -30.92 0.25 25.32
C TYR A 398 -30.08 1.06 24.33
N LEU A 399 -30.27 0.85 23.02
CA LEU A 399 -29.69 1.68 21.96
C LEU A 399 -30.43 3.00 21.72
N GLN A 400 -31.64 3.19 22.28
CA GLN A 400 -32.35 4.47 22.19
C GLN A 400 -31.51 5.63 22.77
N ASP A 401 -31.78 6.84 22.28
CA ASP A 401 -31.09 8.07 22.71
C ASP A 401 -29.56 8.02 22.60
N ASN A 402 -29.05 7.49 21.49
CA ASN A 402 -27.62 7.31 21.21
C ASN A 402 -26.89 6.42 22.24
N ALA A 403 -27.48 5.28 22.61
CA ALA A 403 -26.86 4.29 23.49
C ALA A 403 -26.52 4.78 24.92
N LYS A 404 -27.16 5.87 25.40
CA LYS A 404 -26.93 6.41 26.76
C LYS A 404 -27.14 5.40 27.89
N ASN A 405 -28.01 4.41 27.68
CA ASN A 405 -28.34 3.41 28.68
C ASN A 405 -27.53 2.11 28.54
N MET A 406 -26.67 1.97 27.52
CA MET A 406 -25.81 0.80 27.34
C MET A 406 -24.83 0.56 28.50
N PRO A 407 -24.23 1.58 29.13
CA PRO A 407 -23.36 1.37 30.29
C PRO A 407 -24.05 0.62 31.45
N LEU A 408 -25.37 0.76 31.64
CA LEU A 408 -26.14 0.04 32.67
C LEU A 408 -26.22 -1.48 32.40
N VAL A 409 -26.14 -1.86 31.12
CA VAL A 409 -26.09 -3.25 30.71
C VAL A 409 -24.69 -3.80 31.00
N ASP A 410 -23.67 -3.03 30.63
CA ASP A 410 -22.27 -3.46 30.63
C ASP A 410 -21.63 -3.45 32.03
N GLU A 411 -22.05 -2.57 32.94
CA GLU A 411 -21.50 -2.43 34.31
C GLU A 411 -21.45 -3.77 35.09
N GLU A 412 -22.42 -4.65 34.85
CA GLU A 412 -22.48 -5.96 35.52
C GLU A 412 -21.47 -6.98 34.97
N LEU A 413 -20.97 -6.77 33.76
CA LEU A 413 -19.99 -7.64 33.11
C LEU A 413 -18.56 -7.26 33.54
N TYR A 414 -17.60 -8.16 33.36
CA TYR A 414 -16.17 -7.82 33.51
C TYR A 414 -15.63 -7.13 32.24
N PHE A 415 -16.17 -7.48 31.08
CA PHE A 415 -15.94 -6.79 29.81
C PHE A 415 -17.18 -6.96 28.92
N ALA A 416 -17.38 -6.02 28.00
CA ALA A 416 -18.43 -6.06 27.01
C ALA A 416 -17.83 -6.25 25.62
N LEU A 417 -18.46 -7.09 24.81
CA LEU A 417 -18.04 -7.44 23.45
C LEU A 417 -19.08 -6.96 22.44
N ASP A 418 -18.61 -6.19 21.46
CA ASP A 418 -19.37 -5.83 20.27
C ASP A 418 -18.77 -6.55 19.06
N GLU A 419 -19.49 -7.55 18.57
CA GLU A 419 -19.05 -8.34 17.41
C GLU A 419 -19.12 -7.52 16.11
N LYS A 420 -20.10 -6.61 15.97
CA LYS A 420 -20.26 -5.81 14.74
C LYS A 420 -19.09 -4.87 14.54
N GLN A 421 -18.57 -4.32 15.63
CA GLN A 421 -17.41 -3.43 15.61
C GLN A 421 -16.09 -4.15 15.93
N HIS A 422 -16.12 -5.45 16.21
CA HIS A 422 -14.98 -6.23 16.70
C HIS A 422 -14.24 -5.55 17.88
N SER A 423 -14.98 -4.87 18.74
CA SER A 423 -14.45 -4.12 19.88
C SER A 423 -14.74 -4.84 21.19
N ILE A 424 -13.83 -4.68 22.15
CA ILE A 424 -13.99 -5.20 23.50
C ILE A 424 -13.62 -4.09 24.46
N GLU A 425 -14.54 -3.78 25.36
CA GLU A 425 -14.35 -2.75 26.38
C GLU A 425 -14.34 -3.39 27.76
N MET A 426 -13.29 -3.10 28.53
CA MET A 426 -13.18 -3.57 29.91
C MET A 426 -13.95 -2.63 30.85
N THR A 427 -14.78 -3.21 31.71
CA THR A 427 -15.60 -2.46 32.66
C THR A 427 -14.80 -2.15 33.93
N GLU A 428 -15.33 -1.31 34.81
CA GLU A 428 -14.73 -1.07 36.13
C GLU A 428 -14.58 -2.35 36.95
N LYS A 429 -15.61 -3.22 36.91
CA LYS A 429 -15.60 -4.55 37.54
C LYS A 429 -14.48 -5.43 36.98
N GLY A 430 -14.21 -5.34 35.68
CA GLY A 430 -13.07 -5.98 35.01
C GLY A 430 -11.72 -5.48 35.51
N ARG A 431 -11.55 -4.16 35.58
CA ARG A 431 -10.34 -3.50 36.08
C ARG A 431 -10.03 -3.91 37.52
N GLN A 432 -11.00 -3.81 38.42
CA GLN A 432 -10.81 -4.21 39.82
C GLN A 432 -10.44 -5.70 39.94
N TYR A 433 -11.02 -6.57 39.12
CA TYR A 433 -10.69 -7.99 39.12
C TYR A 433 -9.26 -8.25 38.66
N ILE A 434 -8.84 -7.64 37.54
CA ILE A 434 -7.50 -7.87 36.98
C ILE A 434 -6.40 -7.31 37.89
N SER A 435 -6.63 -6.16 38.54
CA SER A 435 -5.72 -5.60 39.57
C SER A 435 -5.52 -6.55 40.75
N ARG A 436 -6.62 -7.08 41.32
CA ARG A 436 -6.56 -8.02 42.45
C ARG A 436 -5.83 -9.32 42.11
N VAL A 437 -6.08 -9.85 40.91
CA VAL A 437 -5.49 -11.12 40.45
C VAL A 437 -4.04 -10.96 40.01
N GLY A 438 -3.70 -9.81 39.43
CA GLY A 438 -2.34 -9.47 39.00
C GLY A 438 -1.42 -9.00 40.13
N GLY A 439 -1.96 -8.71 41.33
CA GLY A 439 -1.20 -8.15 42.45
C GLY A 439 -0.69 -6.74 42.16
N GLN A 440 -1.43 -5.98 41.36
CA GLN A 440 -1.08 -4.64 40.88
C GLN A 440 -2.09 -3.61 41.38
N ASP A 441 -1.64 -2.37 41.57
CA ASP A 441 -2.53 -1.25 41.96
C ASP A 441 -3.61 -0.98 40.90
N GLU A 442 -4.79 -0.56 41.35
CA GLU A 442 -5.92 -0.21 40.48
C GLU A 442 -5.57 0.96 39.53
N ASP A 443 -4.70 1.87 39.98
CA ASP A 443 -4.24 3.04 39.22
C ASP A 443 -3.40 2.68 37.98
N LEU A 444 -2.84 1.48 37.90
CA LEU A 444 -2.07 1.03 36.72
C LEU A 444 -2.93 0.88 35.45
N PHE A 445 -4.26 0.80 35.59
CA PHE A 445 -5.21 0.64 34.49
C PHE A 445 -6.02 1.91 34.21
N VAL A 446 -5.67 3.02 34.85
CA VAL A 446 -6.26 4.34 34.63
C VAL A 446 -5.26 5.20 33.89
N LEU A 447 -5.65 5.71 32.72
CA LEU A 447 -4.82 6.63 31.96
C LEU A 447 -4.78 7.99 32.68
N PRO A 448 -3.59 8.54 32.97
CA PRO A 448 -3.48 9.89 33.49
C PRO A 448 -3.86 10.88 32.38
N ASP A 449 -4.55 11.96 32.75
CA ASP A 449 -4.82 13.07 31.84
C ASP A 449 -3.54 13.89 31.66
N ILE A 450 -2.91 13.78 30.49
CA ILE A 450 -1.69 14.51 30.16
C ILE A 450 -1.95 16.02 30.19
N GLY A 451 -3.10 16.48 29.68
CA GLY A 451 -3.42 17.90 29.60
C GLY A 451 -3.56 18.53 30.98
N LEU A 452 -4.35 17.91 31.84
CA LEU A 452 -4.51 18.35 33.24
C LEU A 452 -3.18 18.23 34.01
N GLY A 453 -2.45 17.13 33.83
CA GLY A 453 -1.18 16.89 34.52
C GLY A 453 -0.10 17.89 34.14
N VAL A 454 0.06 18.22 32.85
CA VAL A 454 0.99 19.25 32.39
C VAL A 454 0.56 20.63 32.92
N ALA A 455 -0.73 20.96 32.87
CA ALA A 455 -1.22 22.24 33.39
C ALA A 455 -0.98 22.41 34.91
N ASN A 456 -1.10 21.34 35.70
CA ASN A 456 -0.78 21.37 37.13
C ASN A 456 0.73 21.55 37.36
N LEU A 457 1.58 20.84 36.60
CA LEU A 457 3.04 21.00 36.67
C LEU A 457 3.48 22.41 36.26
N GLU A 458 2.82 23.01 35.27
CA GLU A 458 3.08 24.39 34.84
C GLU A 458 2.77 25.38 35.97
N ARG A 459 1.63 25.22 36.66
CA ARG A 459 1.30 26.05 37.83
C ARG A 459 2.30 25.87 38.98
N GLU A 460 2.65 24.64 39.32
CA GLU A 460 3.65 24.37 40.37
C GLU A 460 5.02 24.97 40.02
N TYR A 461 5.39 24.95 38.74
CA TYR A 461 6.60 25.61 38.25
C TYR A 461 6.50 27.13 38.39
N GLU A 462 5.40 27.75 37.95
CA GLU A 462 5.17 29.19 38.07
C GLU A 462 5.18 29.66 39.53
N ASP A 463 4.49 28.93 40.42
CA ASP A 463 4.44 29.23 41.86
C ASP A 463 5.84 29.12 42.51
N LYS A 464 6.64 28.10 42.13
CA LYS A 464 8.03 27.96 42.57
C LYS A 464 8.91 29.11 42.09
N ILE A 465 8.76 29.53 40.83
CA ILE A 465 9.53 30.65 40.26
C ILE A 465 9.19 31.95 41.00
N ALA A 466 7.91 32.22 41.25
CA ALA A 466 7.46 33.39 41.98
C ALA A 466 7.99 33.40 43.42
N ALA A 467 7.94 32.26 44.13
CA ALA A 467 8.48 32.14 45.49
C ALA A 467 10.01 32.35 45.56
N LEU A 468 10.76 31.82 44.58
CA LEU A 468 12.21 32.04 44.48
C LEU A 468 12.54 33.51 44.19
N GLU A 469 11.78 34.17 43.33
CA GLU A 469 11.94 35.60 43.05
C GLU A 469 11.70 36.47 44.29
N GLU A 470 10.69 36.13 45.11
CA GLU A 470 10.39 36.81 46.38
C GLU A 470 11.49 36.56 47.43
N GLU A 471 11.91 35.31 47.63
CA GLU A 471 12.94 34.90 48.60
C GLU A 471 14.30 35.59 48.36
N TYR A 472 14.73 35.68 47.10
CA TYR A 472 16.02 36.30 46.75
C TYR A 472 15.95 37.83 46.64
N SER A 473 14.76 38.43 46.49
CA SER A 473 14.55 39.88 46.51
C SER A 473 14.63 40.47 47.93
N ASP A 474 14.16 39.72 48.95
CA ASP A 474 14.02 40.22 50.32
C ASP A 474 15.19 39.85 51.26
N ASN A 475 16.26 39.23 50.75
CA ASN A 475 17.37 38.73 51.57
C ASN A 475 18.48 39.77 51.82
N PRO A 476 18.65 40.31 53.05
CA PRO A 476 19.61 41.40 53.33
C PRO A 476 21.09 40.96 53.41
N GLU A 477 21.38 39.65 53.38
CA GLU A 477 22.72 39.10 53.64
C GLU A 477 23.54 38.81 52.35
N LEU A 478 22.96 38.96 51.16
CA LEU A 478 23.59 38.65 49.88
C LEU A 478 23.87 39.91 49.04
N THR A 479 25.03 39.95 48.36
CA THR A 479 25.34 40.98 47.37
C THR A 479 24.47 40.78 46.12
N GLU A 480 24.01 41.85 45.45
CA GLU A 480 23.11 41.78 44.27
C GLU A 480 23.58 40.73 43.24
N GLU A 481 24.87 40.73 42.88
CA GLU A 481 25.46 39.79 41.91
C GLU A 481 25.42 38.31 42.38
N LYS A 482 25.49 38.06 43.70
CA LYS A 482 25.42 36.70 44.25
C LYS A 482 23.98 36.19 44.39
N ALA A 483 23.03 37.10 44.67
CA ALA A 483 21.60 36.77 44.72
C ALA A 483 21.11 36.41 43.31
N GLU A 484 21.50 37.17 42.29
CA GLU A 484 21.11 36.94 40.90
C GLU A 484 21.67 35.61 40.35
N ASN A 485 22.95 35.31 40.60
CA ASN A 485 23.57 34.05 40.17
C ASN A 485 22.93 32.81 40.83
N LYS A 486 22.53 32.90 42.11
CA LYS A 486 21.83 31.82 42.80
C LYS A 486 20.41 31.64 42.29
N LEU A 487 19.67 32.74 42.11
CA LEU A 487 18.33 32.73 41.53
C LEU A 487 18.33 32.06 40.15
N GLN A 488 19.28 32.39 39.28
CA GLN A 488 19.40 31.76 37.96
C GLN A 488 19.68 30.25 38.03
N ASN A 489 20.49 29.79 39.00
CA ASN A 489 20.77 28.37 39.17
C ASN A 489 19.55 27.61 39.72
N ASP A 490 18.82 28.18 40.68
CA ASP A 490 17.64 27.57 41.27
C ASP A 490 16.45 27.56 40.29
N LYS A 491 16.29 28.63 39.47
CA LYS A 491 15.35 28.63 38.34
C LYS A 491 15.66 27.52 37.33
N ARG A 492 16.95 27.29 37.03
CA ARG A 492 17.38 26.20 36.17
C ARG A 492 17.06 24.83 36.78
N LEU A 493 17.20 24.67 38.09
CA LEU A 493 16.84 23.44 38.80
C LEU A 493 15.32 23.21 38.77
N ALA A 494 14.52 24.24 39.07
CA ALA A 494 13.06 24.17 38.99
C ALA A 494 12.57 23.82 37.58
N ARG A 495 13.22 24.37 36.54
CA ARG A 495 12.92 24.01 35.15
C ARG A 495 13.27 22.55 34.84
N LYS A 496 14.38 22.05 35.37
CA LYS A 496 14.77 20.65 35.22
C LYS A 496 13.76 19.72 35.91
N GLU A 497 13.29 20.06 37.11
CA GLU A 497 12.23 19.33 37.82
C GLU A 497 10.92 19.31 37.02
N PHE A 498 10.54 20.43 36.40
CA PHE A 498 9.38 20.51 35.52
C PHE A 498 9.52 19.59 34.28
N GLU A 499 10.67 19.63 33.60
CA GLU A 499 10.94 18.78 32.43
C GLU A 499 10.99 17.28 32.80
N GLU A 500 11.58 16.94 33.95
CA GLU A 500 11.59 15.57 34.50
C GLU A 500 10.19 15.10 34.92
N GLY A 501 9.39 15.98 35.53
CA GLY A 501 8.00 15.70 35.88
C GLY A 501 7.13 15.45 34.65
N LYS A 502 7.30 16.28 33.61
CA LYS A 502 6.63 16.09 32.32
C LYS A 502 7.03 14.76 31.69
N LEU A 503 8.33 14.48 31.60
CA LEU A 503 8.82 13.21 31.06
C LEU A 503 8.27 11.99 31.83
N THR A 504 8.21 12.07 33.16
CA THR A 504 7.64 11.02 34.02
C THR A 504 6.14 10.81 33.73
N LEU A 505 5.38 11.89 33.54
CA LEU A 505 3.96 11.83 33.19
C LEU A 505 3.74 11.15 31.83
N TYR A 506 4.50 11.53 30.80
CA TYR A 506 4.44 10.91 29.47
C TYR A 506 4.84 9.43 29.50
N ASN A 507 5.91 9.09 30.23
CA ASN A 507 6.34 7.71 30.39
C ASN A 507 5.28 6.86 31.10
N THR A 508 4.67 7.41 32.16
CA THR A 508 3.58 6.74 32.90
C THR A 508 2.36 6.52 32.01
N TYR A 509 1.98 7.53 31.22
CA TYR A 509 0.89 7.40 30.24
C TYR A 509 1.18 6.30 29.22
N SER A 510 2.37 6.36 28.59
CA SER A 510 2.79 5.38 27.57
C SER A 510 2.81 3.96 28.12
N GLU A 511 3.37 3.74 29.31
CA GLU A 511 3.42 2.41 29.94
C GLU A 511 2.01 1.86 30.19
N ARG A 512 1.11 2.67 30.75
CA ARG A 512 -0.27 2.28 31.06
C ARG A 512 -1.11 2.07 29.78
N ALA A 513 -0.95 2.92 28.77
CA ALA A 513 -1.64 2.80 27.49
C ALA A 513 -1.29 1.49 26.77
N GLU A 514 0.00 1.17 26.70
CA GLU A 514 0.47 -0.09 26.11
C GLU A 514 -0.01 -1.32 26.90
N ARG A 515 -0.11 -1.26 28.24
CA ARG A 515 -0.69 -2.36 29.05
C ARG A 515 -2.17 -2.56 28.76
N LEU A 516 -2.95 -1.47 28.69
CA LEU A 516 -4.36 -1.53 28.34
C LEU A 516 -4.56 -2.11 26.94
N HIS A 517 -3.74 -1.69 25.98
CA HIS A 517 -3.72 -2.26 24.63
C HIS A 517 -3.45 -3.76 24.65
N ALA A 518 -2.43 -4.20 25.39
CA ALA A 518 -2.10 -5.62 25.50
C ALA A 518 -3.26 -6.44 26.13
N ILE A 519 -3.96 -5.91 27.13
CA ILE A 519 -5.15 -6.54 27.71
C ILE A 519 -6.26 -6.65 26.68
N GLU A 520 -6.54 -5.58 25.94
CA GLU A 520 -7.58 -5.56 24.91
C GLU A 520 -7.30 -6.62 23.84
N GLN A 521 -6.06 -6.68 23.32
CA GLN A 521 -5.67 -7.66 22.31
C GLN A 521 -5.72 -9.10 22.86
N LEU A 522 -5.34 -9.33 24.12
CA LEU A 522 -5.51 -10.64 24.77
C LEU A 522 -6.98 -11.00 24.90
N LEU A 523 -7.84 -10.08 25.35
CA LEU A 523 -9.28 -10.30 25.43
C LEU A 523 -9.86 -10.67 24.07
N LYS A 524 -9.46 -9.97 22.99
CA LYS A 524 -9.84 -10.30 21.60
C LYS A 524 -9.37 -11.70 21.24
N ALA A 525 -8.11 -12.03 21.50
CA ALA A 525 -7.55 -13.37 21.24
C ALA A 525 -8.30 -14.49 21.98
N TYR A 526 -8.74 -14.28 23.23
CA TYR A 526 -9.46 -15.28 24.03
C TYR A 526 -10.96 -15.40 23.70
N THR A 527 -11.57 -14.38 23.10
CA THR A 527 -13.03 -14.31 22.91
C THR A 527 -13.48 -14.40 21.46
N LEU A 528 -12.77 -13.75 20.55
CA LEU A 528 -13.11 -13.68 19.13
C LEU A 528 -12.41 -14.76 18.30
N TYR A 529 -11.19 -15.16 18.66
CA TYR A 529 -10.37 -16.09 17.89
C TYR A 529 -10.29 -17.47 18.57
N GLU A 530 -10.66 -18.52 17.84
CA GLU A 530 -10.63 -19.92 18.27
C GLU A 530 -9.62 -20.73 17.44
N LYS A 531 -8.93 -21.62 18.13
CA LYS A 531 -8.04 -22.59 17.50
C LYS A 531 -8.84 -23.54 16.61
N ASP A 532 -8.27 -23.89 15.46
CA ASP A 532 -8.86 -24.76 14.43
C ASP A 532 -10.05 -24.15 13.67
N ILE A 533 -10.33 -22.86 13.87
CA ILE A 533 -11.34 -22.10 13.11
C ILE A 533 -10.67 -20.90 12.42
N GLU A 534 -10.21 -19.92 13.20
CA GLU A 534 -9.57 -18.71 12.64
C GLU A 534 -8.05 -18.89 12.45
N TYR A 535 -7.43 -19.76 13.24
CA TYR A 535 -6.00 -20.06 13.16
C TYR A 535 -5.70 -21.49 13.59
N ILE A 536 -4.52 -21.99 13.17
CA ILE A 536 -3.95 -23.24 13.66
C ILE A 536 -2.56 -22.98 14.25
N VAL A 537 -2.07 -23.92 15.05
CA VAL A 537 -0.71 -23.89 15.59
C VAL A 537 0.08 -25.03 14.99
N GLN A 538 1.14 -24.72 14.25
CA GLN A 538 2.02 -25.69 13.61
C GLN A 538 3.48 -25.25 13.78
N GLU A 539 4.38 -26.19 14.10
CA GLU A 539 5.81 -25.91 14.28
C GLU A 539 6.10 -24.75 15.26
N ASP A 540 5.34 -24.67 16.36
CA ASP A 540 5.46 -23.59 17.36
C ASP A 540 5.17 -22.19 16.80
N LYS A 541 4.33 -22.10 15.76
CA LYS A 541 3.89 -20.85 15.12
C LYS A 541 2.38 -20.84 14.91
N VAL A 542 1.78 -19.65 15.06
CA VAL A 542 0.37 -19.41 14.72
C VAL A 542 0.27 -19.15 13.22
N MET A 543 -0.62 -19.88 12.55
CA MET A 543 -0.88 -19.75 11.11
C MET A 543 -2.36 -19.42 10.90
N ILE A 544 -2.64 -18.39 10.10
CA ILE A 544 -4.01 -17.94 9.83
C ILE A 544 -4.70 -18.91 8.86
N VAL A 545 -5.96 -19.23 9.14
CA VAL A 545 -6.81 -20.04 8.25
C VAL A 545 -7.84 -19.13 7.60
N ASP A 546 -7.96 -19.22 6.27
CA ASP A 546 -9.06 -18.60 5.56
C ASP A 546 -10.38 -19.33 5.91
N GLN A 547 -11.31 -18.62 6.54
CA GLN A 547 -12.59 -19.18 7.00
C GLN A 547 -13.46 -19.72 5.86
N HIS A 548 -13.31 -19.21 4.63
CA HIS A 548 -14.11 -19.68 3.49
C HIS A 548 -13.52 -20.92 2.84
N THR A 549 -12.20 -20.98 2.71
CA THR A 549 -11.52 -22.04 1.94
C THR A 549 -10.83 -23.09 2.80
N GLY A 550 -10.66 -22.84 4.10
CA GLY A 550 -9.89 -23.68 5.02
C GLY A 550 -8.39 -23.71 4.72
N ARG A 551 -7.89 -22.86 3.81
CA ARG A 551 -6.48 -22.82 3.42
C ARG A 551 -5.64 -22.11 4.47
N VAL A 552 -4.44 -22.62 4.71
CA VAL A 552 -3.44 -21.99 5.57
C VAL A 552 -2.76 -20.86 4.79
N LEU A 553 -2.88 -19.63 5.29
CA LEU A 553 -2.28 -18.45 4.68
C LEU A 553 -0.87 -18.23 5.25
N ALA A 554 0.11 -18.90 4.64
CA ALA A 554 1.51 -18.79 5.07
C ALA A 554 2.05 -17.35 4.91
N GLY A 555 2.82 -16.90 5.90
CA GLY A 555 3.43 -15.56 5.92
C GLY A 555 2.50 -14.42 6.33
N ARG A 556 1.19 -14.66 6.52
CA ARG A 556 0.25 -13.64 7.00
C ARG A 556 0.21 -13.61 8.53
N ARG A 557 0.11 -12.39 9.09
CA ARG A 557 -0.07 -12.14 10.52
C ARG A 557 -1.24 -11.19 10.76
N TYR A 558 -1.83 -11.27 11.95
CA TYR A 558 -2.79 -10.28 12.41
C TYR A 558 -2.04 -9.00 12.84
N SER A 559 -2.61 -7.84 12.54
CA SER A 559 -2.02 -6.54 12.84
C SER A 559 -2.21 -6.13 14.32
N ASP A 560 -1.59 -5.02 14.71
CA ASP A 560 -1.89 -4.29 15.95
C ASP A 560 -1.69 -5.11 17.26
N GLY A 561 -0.70 -6.01 17.28
CA GLY A 561 -0.40 -6.82 18.46
C GLY A 561 -1.31 -8.03 18.65
N LEU A 562 -2.35 -8.22 17.82
CA LEU A 562 -3.28 -9.34 17.94
C LEU A 562 -2.61 -10.69 17.69
N HIS A 563 -1.68 -10.76 16.73
CA HIS A 563 -0.97 -12.02 16.46
C HIS A 563 -0.11 -12.44 17.66
N GLN A 564 0.58 -11.48 18.28
CA GLN A 564 1.36 -11.68 19.50
C GLN A 564 0.48 -12.12 20.67
N ALA A 565 -0.73 -11.55 20.79
CA ALA A 565 -1.69 -11.96 21.80
C ALA A 565 -2.17 -13.40 21.61
N ILE A 566 -2.40 -13.85 20.36
CA ILE A 566 -2.74 -15.24 20.04
C ILE A 566 -1.55 -16.17 20.30
N GLU A 567 -0.34 -15.76 19.92
CA GLU A 567 0.90 -16.50 20.22
C GLU A 567 1.08 -16.69 21.73
N ALA A 568 0.87 -15.62 22.52
CA ALA A 568 0.91 -15.66 23.97
C ALA A 568 -0.18 -16.59 24.55
N LYS A 569 -1.42 -16.49 24.07
CA LYS A 569 -2.55 -17.35 24.46
C LYS A 569 -2.23 -18.83 24.27
N GLU A 570 -1.67 -19.20 23.12
CA GLU A 570 -1.30 -20.58 22.78
C GLU A 570 0.04 -21.04 23.39
N GLN A 571 0.74 -20.14 24.09
CA GLN A 571 2.04 -20.39 24.72
C GLN A 571 3.14 -20.77 23.72
N VAL A 572 3.09 -20.21 22.52
CA VAL A 572 4.14 -20.35 21.50
C VAL A 572 5.11 -19.17 21.57
N LYS A 573 6.24 -19.28 20.88
CA LYS A 573 7.23 -18.19 20.81
C LYS A 573 6.62 -16.93 20.18
N ILE A 574 6.49 -15.87 20.97
CA ILE A 574 6.03 -14.56 20.50
C ILE A 574 7.05 -13.99 19.51
N GLN A 575 6.58 -13.63 18.34
CA GLN A 575 7.39 -13.02 17.30
C GLN A 575 7.28 -11.50 17.41
N ALA A 576 8.42 -10.81 17.30
CA ALA A 576 8.47 -9.36 17.39
C ALA A 576 7.41 -8.72 16.48
N ALA A 577 6.74 -7.70 17.01
CA ALA A 577 5.79 -6.88 16.27
C ALA A 577 6.45 -6.34 15.00
N THR A 578 5.73 -6.43 13.88
CA THR A 578 6.15 -5.86 12.62
C THR A 578 5.37 -4.58 12.38
N GLN A 579 6.06 -3.49 12.12
CA GLN A 579 5.44 -2.23 11.70
C GLN A 579 5.63 -2.07 10.19
N THR A 580 4.59 -1.53 9.54
CA THR A 580 4.68 -1.08 8.16
C THR A 580 5.54 0.18 8.09
N TYR A 581 6.67 0.11 7.38
CA TYR A 581 7.54 1.26 7.12
C TYR A 581 7.14 2.02 5.87
N ALA A 582 6.74 1.30 4.82
CA ALA A 582 6.47 1.88 3.52
C ALA A 582 5.33 1.13 2.82
N THR A 583 4.50 1.84 2.08
CA THR A 583 3.40 1.24 1.32
C THR A 583 3.10 2.04 0.06
N ILE A 584 2.86 1.34 -1.05
CA ILE A 584 2.34 1.93 -2.28
C ILE A 584 1.41 0.92 -2.97
N THR A 585 0.32 1.40 -3.60
CA THR A 585 -0.48 0.57 -4.49
C THR A 585 0.18 0.51 -5.87
N LEU A 586 0.06 -0.61 -6.59
CA LEU A 586 0.56 -0.69 -7.97
C LEU A 586 -0.08 0.40 -8.86
N GLN A 587 -1.35 0.73 -8.61
CA GLN A 587 -2.03 1.84 -9.30
C GLN A 587 -1.27 3.16 -9.15
N ASN A 588 -0.92 3.55 -7.92
CA ASN A 588 -0.21 4.80 -7.68
C ASN A 588 1.23 4.73 -8.19
N TYR A 589 1.87 3.57 -8.09
CA TYR A 589 3.23 3.37 -8.60
C TYR A 589 3.30 3.62 -10.12
N PHE A 590 2.45 2.94 -10.90
CA PHE A 590 2.46 3.09 -12.36
C PHE A 590 1.98 4.46 -12.85
N ARG A 591 1.17 5.17 -12.06
CA ARG A 591 0.77 6.55 -12.36
C ARG A 591 1.90 7.58 -12.22
N MET A 592 3.03 7.22 -11.63
CA MET A 592 4.21 8.09 -11.58
C MET A 592 4.97 8.15 -12.89
N TYR A 593 4.75 7.19 -13.80
CA TYR A 593 5.39 7.21 -15.10
C TYR A 593 4.85 8.36 -15.94
N HIS A 594 5.75 9.10 -16.59
CA HIS A 594 5.33 10.12 -17.56
C HIS A 594 4.48 9.49 -18.67
N LYS A 595 4.93 8.34 -19.18
CA LYS A 595 4.19 7.57 -20.17
C LYS A 595 4.07 6.10 -19.76
N LEU A 596 2.85 5.57 -19.82
CA LEU A 596 2.52 4.19 -19.48
C LEU A 596 1.76 3.56 -20.62
N SER A 597 2.17 2.37 -21.05
CA SER A 597 1.45 1.56 -22.02
C SER A 597 1.40 0.09 -21.59
N GLY A 598 0.60 -0.70 -22.29
CA GLY A 598 0.51 -2.12 -21.99
C GLY A 598 0.03 -2.96 -23.16
N MET A 599 0.28 -4.26 -23.08
CA MET A 599 -0.18 -5.22 -24.07
C MET A 599 -0.82 -6.40 -23.37
N THR A 600 -1.88 -6.95 -23.98
CA THR A 600 -2.56 -8.16 -23.48
C THR A 600 -3.39 -8.77 -24.61
N GLY A 601 -3.90 -9.98 -24.39
CA GLY A 601 -4.88 -10.61 -25.28
C GLY A 601 -6.33 -10.29 -24.96
N THR A 602 -6.61 -9.67 -23.81
CA THR A 602 -7.94 -9.56 -23.21
C THR A 602 -8.14 -8.26 -22.42
N ALA A 603 -7.98 -7.09 -23.06
CA ALA A 603 -8.14 -5.79 -22.37
C ALA A 603 -9.50 -5.14 -22.59
N GLU A 604 -10.24 -5.47 -23.65
CA GLU A 604 -11.48 -4.81 -24.04
C GLU A 604 -12.54 -4.88 -22.92
N THR A 605 -12.56 -5.99 -22.18
CA THR A 605 -13.48 -6.17 -21.04
C THR A 605 -13.22 -5.19 -19.90
N GLU A 606 -11.98 -4.76 -19.71
CA GLU A 606 -11.54 -3.87 -18.62
C GLU A 606 -11.22 -2.44 -19.14
N ALA A 607 -11.58 -2.12 -20.38
CA ALA A 607 -11.21 -0.86 -21.04
C ALA A 607 -11.69 0.40 -20.29
N GLU A 608 -12.86 0.34 -19.66
CA GLU A 608 -13.38 1.45 -18.86
C GLU A 608 -12.51 1.69 -17.60
N GLU A 609 -12.06 0.62 -16.95
CA GLU A 609 -11.21 0.70 -15.76
C GLU A 609 -9.83 1.28 -16.11
N PHE A 610 -9.20 0.81 -17.18
CA PHE A 610 -7.92 1.34 -17.65
C PHE A 610 -7.96 2.84 -17.94
N ASN A 611 -9.01 3.30 -18.64
CA ASN A 611 -9.15 4.73 -18.94
C ASN A 611 -9.45 5.55 -17.67
N LYS A 612 -10.28 5.03 -16.77
CA LYS A 612 -10.65 5.74 -15.55
C LYS A 612 -9.45 5.94 -14.62
N ILE A 613 -8.68 4.88 -14.38
CA ILE A 613 -7.58 4.85 -13.39
C ILE A 613 -6.27 5.36 -13.99
N TYR A 614 -5.90 4.87 -15.17
CA TYR A 614 -4.58 5.08 -15.78
C TYR A 614 -4.60 6.01 -17.00
N LYS A 615 -5.77 6.46 -17.45
CA LYS A 615 -5.94 7.27 -18.67
C LYS A 615 -5.45 6.56 -19.93
N MET A 616 -5.42 5.22 -19.91
CA MET A 616 -5.03 4.40 -21.06
C MET A 616 -6.26 3.97 -21.85
N ILE A 617 -6.22 4.17 -23.17
CA ILE A 617 -7.25 3.70 -24.10
C ILE A 617 -6.83 2.32 -24.62
N VAL A 618 -7.78 1.38 -24.68
CA VAL A 618 -7.57 0.06 -25.29
C VAL A 618 -7.84 0.14 -26.79
N ILE A 619 -6.88 -0.33 -27.60
CA ILE A 619 -7.01 -0.46 -29.05
C ILE A 619 -6.91 -1.94 -29.40
N VAL A 620 -7.96 -2.48 -30.01
CA VAL A 620 -8.00 -3.87 -30.48
C VAL A 620 -7.32 -3.94 -31.84
N ILE A 621 -6.14 -4.54 -31.87
CA ILE A 621 -5.33 -4.67 -33.07
C ILE A 621 -5.87 -5.83 -33.92
N PRO A 622 -6.05 -5.65 -35.24
CA PRO A 622 -6.47 -6.73 -36.12
C PRO A 622 -5.43 -7.86 -36.14
N THR A 623 -5.89 -9.09 -36.31
CA THR A 623 -4.99 -10.25 -36.46
C THR A 623 -4.31 -10.23 -37.83
N ASN A 624 -3.06 -10.70 -37.90
CA ASN A 624 -2.33 -10.77 -39.17
C ASN A 624 -3.04 -11.71 -40.17
N GLU A 625 -3.58 -12.82 -39.66
CA GLU A 625 -4.39 -13.75 -40.42
C GLU A 625 -5.82 -13.84 -39.87
N PRO A 626 -6.84 -14.12 -40.72
CA PRO A 626 -8.20 -14.33 -40.24
C PRO A 626 -8.30 -15.54 -39.31
N ILE A 627 -8.98 -15.35 -38.17
CA ILE A 627 -9.18 -16.42 -37.17
C ILE A 627 -10.07 -17.52 -37.75
N ARG A 628 -9.60 -18.77 -37.67
CA ARG A 628 -10.33 -19.98 -38.09
C ARG A 628 -10.66 -20.93 -36.93
N ARG A 629 -10.34 -20.53 -35.69
CA ARG A 629 -10.65 -21.30 -34.48
C ARG A 629 -12.18 -21.41 -34.35
N GLN A 630 -12.66 -22.63 -34.08
CA GLN A 630 -14.07 -22.87 -33.80
C GLN A 630 -14.24 -22.93 -32.28
N ASP A 631 -14.83 -21.88 -31.72
CA ASP A 631 -15.21 -21.84 -30.31
C ASP A 631 -16.61 -22.48 -30.19
N LEU A 632 -16.69 -23.63 -29.53
CA LEU A 632 -17.94 -24.36 -29.29
C LEU A 632 -18.64 -23.81 -28.05
N ASP A 633 -19.97 -23.93 -28.01
CA ASP A 633 -20.77 -23.56 -26.83
C ASP A 633 -20.36 -24.38 -25.58
N ASP A 634 -20.48 -23.75 -24.41
CA ASP A 634 -20.18 -24.39 -23.14
C ASP A 634 -21.07 -25.61 -22.87
N LEU A 635 -20.46 -26.74 -22.52
CA LEU A 635 -21.16 -27.93 -22.07
C LEU A 635 -21.36 -27.90 -20.56
N VAL A 636 -22.62 -27.80 -20.12
CA VAL A 636 -22.99 -27.74 -18.70
C VAL A 636 -23.47 -29.11 -18.21
N PHE A 637 -22.84 -29.60 -17.13
CA PHE A 637 -23.14 -30.90 -16.53
C PHE A 637 -23.72 -30.76 -15.12
N LYS A 638 -24.55 -31.72 -14.70
CA LYS A 638 -25.20 -31.69 -13.38
C LYS A 638 -24.21 -32.02 -12.26
N THR A 639 -23.19 -32.82 -12.54
CA THR A 639 -22.14 -33.18 -11.58
C THR A 639 -20.75 -33.09 -12.19
N THR A 640 -19.75 -32.87 -11.34
CA THR A 640 -18.33 -32.92 -11.73
C THR A 640 -17.96 -34.27 -12.33
N ARG A 641 -18.55 -35.36 -11.84
CA ARG A 641 -18.30 -36.71 -12.35
C ARG A 641 -18.76 -36.87 -13.79
N GLU A 642 -19.92 -36.34 -14.16
CA GLU A 642 -20.43 -36.38 -15.54
C GLU A 642 -19.61 -35.50 -16.49
N LYS A 643 -19.05 -34.39 -16.00
CA LYS A 643 -18.16 -33.53 -16.80
C LYS A 643 -16.87 -34.25 -17.24
N TYR A 644 -16.35 -35.15 -16.42
CA TYR A 644 -15.04 -35.81 -16.63
C TYR A 644 -15.13 -37.30 -16.99
N ALA A 645 -16.34 -37.87 -17.03
CA ALA A 645 -16.59 -39.24 -17.47
C ALA A 645 -16.66 -39.30 -19.00
#